data_AF-A0A838H5N9-F1
#
_entry.id   AF-A0A838H5N9-F1
#
_cell.length_a   1.000
_cell.length_b   1.000
_cell.length_c   1.000
_cell.angle_alpha   90.00
_cell.angle_beta   90.00
_cell.angle_gamma   90.00
#
_symmetry.space_group_name_H-M   'P 1'
#
loop_
_entity.id
_entity.type
_entity.pdbx_description
1 polymer ?
#
loop_
_entity_poly.entity_id
_entity_poly.type
_entity_poly.pdbx_seq_one_letter_code
_entity_poly.pdbx_strand_id
1 'polypeptide(L)'
;MVAALAVATPGGVGLAPATGATVGQGFTVTPSDLAYILKQIKIAEAHVANTTSATGPCGALLGTGPNQLSSPLLSLGLRTVDGSCNNLVAGQEKNGAADELFPRLATPVFQNAEAGDPDGPGPAPSGPSSYAQKSGLVFDTRPRTISNLIVDQTSTNPAAIAAAGFPVRTQGNPGVQPCTTDPDPLADPPVAAFPENCTPSFQTLFIPNVTTDVGLSPPYNSLFTLFGQFFDHGIDQTVKGGGTVFVPLKNDDPLVAGKDHKFNTADDLAPSLRFMVLTRARNQPGPDGVLGTSDDIQDAKNTDSPWVDQSQTYTSHPSHQAFLREYVNNTDGRPVATGRLLGGVVGAPASQDTGMATWASTKEQAATLLGLKLVDADVVDIPMLAVDAYGKFIPGPLRGLPQYVTTSGLVEGCRASDVCPDQPNPGPVPVPANARHFDTPFLTDIAHNADPSPQDTDHNPGTPPVPPVPDADSVASSDFANQPPGTYDDEMLNAHFIAGDGRVNENIGLTTIHQVFHSEHDRLIEDIKNTLTTDTSASGVTALAQWKLTAGADGWNGERLFQAARFVTEMEYQHLVFEEFARKVQPAINPFEPFAFTQTDLNPAIRAEFAHAVYRFGHSMLTETISRRNADGSDNDISLLNGFLNPPAYTQGGSAGTLSPQAAAGSVVMGMSDQTGNELDEFVTDTLRNNLLGLPLDLATINMTRARSEGVPPLNVFRRQLFNRTNDGQLRPYTSWVDFGENIKHPESLVNFVAAYGQHPTILTDVGPDGELVDDPATTADETADNGPATLASRRSAARRIVNPVLGEAHVPADAVDFMNSVGAWANNGNSSITGLDDIDLWVGGLAEVTTPFGGLLGTTFNYVFENQLTDLQNGDRLYYLARTPGMNLRTQLEGNSFAELIVRNTTGTDTLKADPFATADCKFQLANLAGTPAGFTQFGNTVANDPSTPCNETALLLRKPDGTIQYRAINSVDPSGINGQAVYNGTDGVDRVYGGNDNDTFWGGLGNDVVEGGGGADVALGGEGSDIITDLGGDDVPKGGPGNDAIDAGPGLDILMGGTGKDFTNGGANANETFAGAGDDFVYLGQSLDSAFGDSGNDWEE
;
A
#
# COMPACT_ATOMS: atom_id res chain seq x y z
N MET A 1 24.28 -15.24 61.12
CA MET A 1 24.88 -16.41 60.45
C MET A 1 23.75 -17.38 60.14
N VAL A 2 23.81 -17.98 58.96
CA VAL A 2 22.82 -18.87 58.32
C VAL A 2 21.75 -18.14 57.49
N ALA A 3 21.72 -18.57 56.23
CA ALA A 3 21.01 -18.07 55.07
C ALA A 3 19.61 -18.67 54.93
N ALA A 4 18.77 -18.07 54.08
CA ALA A 4 17.62 -18.72 53.46
C ALA A 4 17.39 -18.16 52.04
N LEU A 5 17.12 -19.09 51.12
CA LEU A 5 16.82 -18.92 49.69
C LEU A 5 15.64 -17.96 49.43
N ALA A 6 15.75 -17.18 48.36
CA ALA A 6 14.60 -16.55 47.69
C ALA A 6 14.43 -17.17 46.30
N VAL A 7 13.26 -17.77 46.08
CA VAL A 7 12.77 -18.27 44.79
C VAL A 7 12.19 -17.07 44.05
N ALA A 8 12.72 -16.76 42.86
CA ALA A 8 12.13 -15.80 41.95
C ALA A 8 10.90 -16.43 41.26
N THR A 9 9.76 -15.76 41.34
CA THR A 9 8.56 -16.06 40.55
C THR A 9 8.56 -15.14 39.32
N PRO A 10 8.17 -15.62 38.13
CA PRO A 10 7.97 -14.75 36.98
C PRO A 10 6.74 -13.89 37.25
N GLY A 11 6.92 -12.56 37.16
CA GLY A 11 5.86 -11.58 37.36
C GLY A 11 4.80 -11.73 36.28
N GLY A 12 3.55 -11.94 36.70
CA GLY A 12 2.39 -11.97 35.83
C GLY A 12 2.17 -10.61 35.18
N VAL A 13 2.01 -10.63 33.86
CA VAL A 13 1.55 -9.51 33.04
C VAL A 13 0.12 -9.18 33.48
N GLY A 14 -0.10 -7.95 33.93
CA GLY A 14 -1.44 -7.47 34.28
C GLY A 14 -2.30 -7.38 33.03
N LEU A 15 -3.46 -8.03 33.07
CA LEU A 15 -4.46 -8.09 32.01
C LEU A 15 -5.12 -6.72 31.80
N ALA A 16 -4.95 -6.13 30.62
CA ALA A 16 -5.88 -5.13 30.11
C ALA A 16 -7.08 -5.88 29.50
N PRO A 17 -8.33 -5.63 29.93
CA PRO A 17 -9.50 -6.15 29.21
C PRO A 17 -9.54 -5.51 27.81
N ALA A 18 -9.93 -6.29 26.79
CA ALA A 18 -10.30 -5.74 25.50
C ALA A 18 -11.37 -4.66 25.71
N THR A 19 -11.05 -3.43 25.31
CA THR A 19 -12.01 -2.34 25.22
C THR A 19 -13.04 -2.77 24.18
N GLY A 20 -14.32 -2.84 24.58
CA GLY A 20 -15.39 -2.78 23.58
C GLY A 20 -15.21 -1.49 22.78
N ALA A 21 -15.54 -1.51 21.49
CA ALA A 21 -15.52 -0.31 20.67
C ALA A 21 -16.18 0.85 21.44
N THR A 22 -15.54 2.02 21.41
CA THR A 22 -16.15 3.24 21.91
C THR A 22 -17.51 3.39 21.24
N VAL A 23 -18.53 3.65 22.06
CA VAL A 23 -19.91 3.81 21.62
C VAL A 23 -19.97 5.04 20.70
N GLY A 24 -20.61 4.95 19.53
CA GLY A 24 -20.65 6.01 18.52
C GLY A 24 -19.73 5.86 17.28
N GLN A 25 -19.03 4.73 17.08
CA GLN A 25 -18.09 4.52 15.94
C GLN A 25 -18.58 3.50 14.88
N GLY A 26 -19.86 3.57 14.55
CA GLY A 26 -20.30 3.71 13.15
C GLY A 26 -20.64 2.48 12.30
N PHE A 27 -20.00 1.31 12.47
CA PHE A 27 -20.24 0.17 11.54
C PHE A 27 -20.86 -1.07 12.19
N THR A 28 -22.12 -1.33 11.86
CA THR A 28 -22.95 -2.42 12.40
C THR A 28 -23.66 -3.20 11.30
N VAL A 29 -23.92 -4.48 11.54
CA VAL A 29 -24.75 -5.31 10.64
C VAL A 29 -26.09 -5.65 11.30
N THR A 30 -27.18 -5.53 10.52
CA THR A 30 -28.54 -5.85 11.00
C THR A 30 -28.92 -7.32 10.78
N PRO A 31 -29.96 -7.84 11.44
CA PRO A 31 -30.50 -9.17 11.14
C PRO A 31 -30.90 -9.36 9.65
N SER A 32 -31.35 -8.29 8.98
CA SER A 32 -31.68 -8.31 7.55
C SER A 32 -30.44 -8.45 6.67
N ASP A 33 -29.36 -7.73 6.99
CA ASP A 33 -28.06 -7.85 6.31
C ASP A 33 -27.55 -9.29 6.43
N LEU A 34 -27.60 -9.86 7.63
CA LEU A 34 -27.16 -11.24 7.88
C LEU A 34 -28.03 -12.28 7.17
N ALA A 35 -29.34 -12.04 7.01
CA ALA A 35 -30.20 -12.90 6.21
C ALA A 35 -29.80 -12.89 4.72
N TYR A 36 -29.44 -11.72 4.19
CA TYR A 36 -28.92 -11.59 2.83
C TYR A 36 -27.56 -12.27 2.67
N ILE A 37 -26.61 -12.02 3.58
CA ILE A 37 -25.28 -12.65 3.58
C ILE A 37 -25.41 -14.18 3.64
N LEU A 38 -26.26 -14.71 4.51
CA LEU A 38 -26.52 -16.15 4.59
C LEU A 38 -27.02 -16.74 3.27
N LYS A 39 -27.81 -15.98 2.49
CA LYS A 39 -28.22 -16.41 1.15
C LYS A 39 -27.03 -16.49 0.20
N GLN A 40 -26.10 -15.54 0.26
CA GLN A 40 -24.87 -15.58 -0.54
C GLN A 40 -23.99 -16.79 -0.17
N ILE A 41 -23.89 -17.07 1.14
CA ILE A 41 -23.18 -18.27 1.64
C ILE A 41 -23.85 -19.55 1.15
N LYS A 42 -25.19 -19.64 1.17
CA LYS A 42 -25.93 -20.80 0.65
C LYS A 42 -25.75 -21.03 -0.85
N ILE A 43 -25.53 -19.97 -1.63
CA ILE A 43 -25.14 -20.07 -3.04
C ILE A 43 -23.76 -20.69 -3.16
N ALA A 44 -22.78 -20.25 -2.36
CA ALA A 44 -21.44 -20.84 -2.32
C ALA A 44 -21.45 -22.32 -1.85
N GLU A 45 -22.24 -22.66 -0.83
CA GLU A 45 -22.42 -24.04 -0.37
C GLU A 45 -23.02 -24.92 -1.47
N ALA A 46 -24.04 -24.41 -2.18
CA ALA A 46 -24.66 -25.12 -3.30
C ALA A 46 -23.73 -25.23 -4.51
N HIS A 47 -22.90 -24.20 -4.74
CA HIS A 47 -21.85 -24.21 -5.76
C HIS A 47 -20.91 -25.39 -5.51
N VAL A 48 -20.26 -25.44 -4.34
CA VAL A 48 -19.32 -26.52 -3.99
C VAL A 48 -20.00 -27.89 -4.08
N ALA A 49 -21.22 -28.03 -3.57
CA ALA A 49 -21.94 -29.31 -3.55
C ALA A 49 -22.33 -29.81 -4.96
N ASN A 50 -22.54 -28.91 -5.93
CA ASN A 50 -22.98 -29.24 -7.28
C ASN A 50 -21.85 -29.19 -8.32
N THR A 51 -20.64 -28.77 -7.93
CA THR A 51 -19.49 -28.77 -8.83
C THR A 51 -19.08 -30.19 -9.20
N THR A 52 -19.14 -30.48 -10.50
CA THR A 52 -18.76 -31.75 -11.11
C THR A 52 -17.88 -31.50 -12.32
N SER A 53 -17.25 -32.56 -12.85
CA SER A 53 -16.51 -32.45 -14.11
C SER A 53 -17.37 -31.99 -15.30
N ALA A 54 -18.70 -32.16 -15.25
CA ALA A 54 -19.61 -31.76 -16.31
C ALA A 54 -20.01 -30.28 -16.24
N THR A 55 -20.16 -29.73 -15.02
CA THR A 55 -20.49 -28.31 -14.82
C THR A 55 -19.26 -27.43 -14.92
N GLY A 56 -18.06 -27.99 -14.77
CA GLY A 56 -16.83 -27.22 -14.64
C GLY A 56 -16.77 -26.44 -13.32
N PRO A 57 -15.73 -25.62 -13.12
CA PRO A 57 -15.48 -24.92 -11.86
C PRO A 57 -16.48 -23.80 -11.58
N CYS A 58 -17.10 -23.18 -12.58
CA CYS A 58 -18.03 -22.07 -12.38
C CYS A 58 -19.47 -22.38 -12.81
N GLY A 59 -19.68 -23.36 -13.69
CA GLY A 59 -21.01 -23.62 -14.27
C GLY A 59 -22.04 -24.12 -13.25
N ALA A 60 -21.61 -24.61 -12.09
CA ALA A 60 -22.51 -24.99 -11.00
C ALA A 60 -23.16 -23.77 -10.30
N LEU A 61 -22.58 -22.56 -10.43
CA LEU A 61 -23.20 -21.31 -9.97
C LEU A 61 -24.43 -20.95 -10.82
N LEU A 62 -24.45 -21.29 -12.11
CA LEU A 62 -25.54 -20.93 -13.02
C LEU A 62 -26.66 -21.99 -13.03
N GLY A 63 -27.91 -21.54 -13.05
CA GLY A 63 -29.06 -22.44 -13.15
C GLY A 63 -30.36 -21.83 -12.61
N THR A 64 -31.41 -22.65 -12.59
CA THR A 64 -32.75 -22.27 -12.09
C THR A 64 -33.04 -22.85 -10.70
N GLY A 65 -32.06 -23.47 -10.05
CA GLY A 65 -32.19 -24.01 -8.70
C GLY A 65 -32.30 -22.91 -7.63
N PRO A 66 -32.72 -23.25 -6.40
CA PRO A 66 -32.99 -22.27 -5.33
C PRO A 66 -31.78 -21.47 -4.83
N ASN A 67 -30.55 -21.93 -5.11
CA ASN A 67 -29.28 -21.29 -4.76
C ASN A 67 -28.34 -21.20 -5.97
N GLN A 68 -28.90 -20.97 -7.15
CA GLN A 68 -28.15 -20.76 -8.39
C GLN A 68 -28.54 -19.43 -9.03
N LEU A 69 -27.64 -18.88 -9.83
CA LEU A 69 -27.81 -17.64 -10.56
C LEU A 69 -28.50 -17.93 -11.89
N SER A 70 -29.66 -17.31 -12.10
CA SER A 70 -30.42 -17.46 -13.35
C SER A 70 -29.81 -16.71 -14.54
N SER A 71 -28.87 -15.80 -14.27
CA SER A 71 -28.16 -14.97 -15.25
C SER A 71 -26.72 -14.72 -14.77
N PRO A 72 -25.74 -14.67 -15.68
CA PRO A 72 -24.35 -14.33 -15.34
C PRO A 72 -24.19 -12.87 -14.88
N LEU A 73 -25.19 -12.01 -15.08
CA LEU A 73 -25.18 -10.60 -14.68
C LEU A 73 -25.57 -10.36 -13.21
N LEU A 74 -25.93 -11.42 -12.47
CA LEU A 74 -26.37 -11.27 -11.08
C LEU A 74 -25.18 -11.20 -10.12
N SER A 75 -25.14 -10.15 -9.31
CA SER A 75 -24.14 -9.90 -8.25
C SER A 75 -24.42 -10.71 -6.96
N LEU A 76 -24.68 -12.01 -7.11
CA LEU A 76 -24.98 -12.92 -6.00
C LEU A 76 -23.87 -13.98 -5.81
N GLY A 77 -23.76 -14.51 -4.59
CA GLY A 77 -22.75 -15.47 -4.16
C GLY A 77 -21.54 -14.83 -3.47
N LEU A 78 -20.61 -15.70 -3.06
CA LEU A 78 -19.31 -15.31 -2.51
C LEU A 78 -18.25 -15.34 -3.60
N ARG A 79 -17.19 -14.55 -3.42
CA ARG A 79 -15.99 -14.59 -4.24
C ARG A 79 -15.21 -15.89 -3.96
N THR A 80 -14.69 -16.56 -4.99
CA THR A 80 -13.73 -17.64 -4.77
C THR A 80 -12.40 -17.05 -4.29
N VAL A 81 -11.57 -17.82 -3.61
CA VAL A 81 -10.30 -17.30 -3.08
C VAL A 81 -9.34 -16.89 -4.19
N ASP A 82 -9.37 -17.56 -5.33
CA ASP A 82 -8.50 -17.27 -6.48
C ASP A 82 -9.05 -16.19 -7.43
N GLY A 83 -10.17 -15.54 -7.09
CA GLY A 83 -10.83 -14.55 -7.95
C GLY A 83 -11.52 -15.11 -9.20
N SER A 84 -11.45 -16.42 -9.46
CA SER A 84 -12.16 -17.06 -10.57
C SER A 84 -13.68 -17.03 -10.39
N CYS A 85 -14.43 -17.31 -11.45
CA CYS A 85 -15.90 -17.28 -11.43
C CYS A 85 -16.52 -15.93 -11.03
N ASN A 86 -15.74 -14.84 -11.04
CA ASN A 86 -16.27 -13.49 -10.96
C ASN A 86 -17.04 -13.18 -12.25
N ASN A 87 -16.40 -13.31 -13.41
CA ASN A 87 -17.09 -13.32 -14.68
C ASN A 87 -17.68 -14.72 -14.94
N LEU A 88 -18.99 -14.78 -15.25
CA LEU A 88 -19.72 -16.03 -15.47
C LEU A 88 -20.08 -16.26 -16.95
N VAL A 89 -19.57 -15.42 -17.86
CA VAL A 89 -19.69 -15.62 -19.31
C VAL A 89 -18.76 -16.76 -19.71
N ALA A 90 -19.29 -17.70 -20.51
CA ALA A 90 -18.54 -18.87 -20.94
C ALA A 90 -17.25 -18.50 -21.66
N GLY A 91 -16.11 -19.01 -21.18
CA GLY A 91 -14.77 -18.73 -21.69
C GLY A 91 -14.08 -17.51 -21.09
N GLN A 92 -14.73 -16.80 -20.17
CA GLN A 92 -14.21 -15.61 -19.48
C GLN A 92 -14.09 -15.81 -17.96
N GLU A 93 -14.27 -17.04 -17.47
CA GLU A 93 -14.34 -17.36 -16.05
C GLU A 93 -13.04 -17.09 -15.27
N LYS A 94 -11.94 -16.90 -16.01
CA LYS A 94 -10.59 -16.59 -15.52
C LYS A 94 -10.21 -15.12 -15.70
N ASN A 95 -11.08 -14.28 -16.26
CA ASN A 95 -10.83 -12.84 -16.29
C ASN A 95 -10.72 -12.35 -14.83
N GLY A 96 -9.54 -11.88 -14.45
CA GLY A 96 -9.25 -11.47 -13.08
C GLY A 96 -9.06 -12.62 -12.08
N ALA A 97 -8.69 -13.82 -12.51
CA ALA A 97 -8.24 -14.87 -11.60
C ALA A 97 -6.74 -14.75 -11.30
N ALA A 98 -6.32 -15.22 -10.13
CA ALA A 98 -4.92 -15.45 -9.78
C ALA A 98 -4.27 -16.48 -10.72
N ASP A 99 -2.93 -16.45 -10.80
CA ASP A 99 -2.07 -17.29 -11.63
C ASP A 99 -2.30 -17.17 -13.16
N GLU A 100 -2.92 -16.07 -13.58
CA GLU A 100 -3.11 -15.69 -14.99
C GLU A 100 -2.04 -14.70 -15.45
N LEU A 101 -1.84 -14.59 -16.77
CA LEU A 101 -0.89 -13.65 -17.36
C LEU A 101 -1.36 -12.20 -17.21
N PHE A 102 -0.42 -11.27 -17.00
CA PHE A 102 -0.68 -9.84 -17.14
C PHE A 102 -1.09 -9.51 -18.59
N PRO A 103 -2.30 -8.99 -18.85
CA PRO A 103 -2.62 -8.46 -20.17
C PRO A 103 -1.80 -7.20 -20.45
N ARG A 104 -1.74 -6.75 -21.70
CA ARG A 104 -0.89 -5.61 -22.09
C ARG A 104 -1.68 -4.48 -22.74
N LEU A 105 -1.34 -3.24 -22.39
CA LEU A 105 -1.85 -2.03 -23.02
C LEU A 105 -1.11 -1.71 -24.32
N ALA A 106 0.14 -2.15 -24.46
CA ALA A 106 0.95 -1.90 -25.64
C ALA A 106 1.69 -3.16 -26.11
N THR A 107 2.23 -3.07 -27.33
CA THR A 107 3.12 -4.11 -27.86
C THR A 107 4.43 -4.10 -27.06
N PRO A 108 4.89 -5.23 -26.51
CA PRO A 108 6.09 -5.26 -25.69
C PRO A 108 7.34 -4.90 -26.47
N VAL A 109 8.28 -4.22 -25.81
CA VAL A 109 9.56 -3.77 -26.37
C VAL A 109 10.72 -4.27 -25.51
N PHE A 110 11.46 -5.26 -26.01
CA PHE A 110 12.67 -5.76 -25.36
C PHE A 110 13.91 -5.12 -25.99
N GLN A 111 14.55 -4.22 -25.26
CA GLN A 111 15.75 -3.52 -25.74
C GLN A 111 17.00 -4.42 -25.68
N ASN A 112 18.00 -4.07 -26.48
CA ASN A 112 19.34 -4.62 -26.30
C ASN A 112 19.97 -4.06 -25.01
N ALA A 113 20.75 -4.89 -24.33
CA ALA A 113 21.59 -4.44 -23.23
C ALA A 113 22.89 -3.82 -23.78
N GLU A 114 23.67 -3.14 -22.93
CA GLU A 114 24.95 -2.57 -23.35
C GLU A 114 25.92 -3.66 -23.83
N ALA A 115 26.72 -3.32 -24.86
CA ALA A 115 27.74 -4.22 -25.37
C ALA A 115 29.00 -4.16 -24.49
N GLY A 116 28.99 -4.94 -23.41
CA GLY A 116 30.12 -5.15 -22.50
C GLY A 116 30.22 -4.15 -21.35
N ASP A 117 30.48 -4.67 -20.15
CA ASP A 117 31.29 -4.05 -19.10
C ASP A 117 32.03 -5.18 -18.33
N PRO A 118 33.37 -5.28 -18.45
CA PRO A 118 34.21 -6.35 -17.91
C PRO A 118 34.75 -6.12 -16.47
N ASP A 119 34.39 -5.03 -15.78
CA ASP A 119 35.05 -4.65 -14.52
C ASP A 119 34.43 -5.27 -13.24
N GLY A 120 33.32 -6.01 -13.40
CA GLY A 120 32.63 -6.70 -12.30
C GLY A 120 33.20 -8.08 -11.94
N PRO A 121 33.05 -8.53 -10.69
CA PRO A 121 33.44 -9.84 -10.16
C PRO A 121 32.42 -10.93 -10.56
N GLY A 122 32.17 -11.10 -11.85
CA GLY A 122 31.20 -12.07 -12.35
C GLY A 122 31.69 -12.79 -13.62
N PRO A 123 31.08 -13.92 -14.01
CA PRO A 123 31.41 -14.56 -15.27
C PRO A 123 31.06 -13.62 -16.42
N ALA A 124 32.09 -13.10 -17.09
CA ALA A 124 31.93 -12.21 -18.23
C ALA A 124 31.14 -12.91 -19.36
N PRO A 125 30.11 -12.27 -19.92
CA PRO A 125 29.39 -12.86 -21.04
C PRO A 125 30.31 -12.96 -22.26
N SER A 126 30.16 -14.04 -23.05
CA SER A 126 30.94 -14.24 -24.28
C SER A 126 30.58 -13.29 -25.44
N GLY A 127 29.72 -12.29 -25.19
CA GLY A 127 29.16 -11.34 -26.17
C GLY A 127 28.06 -10.45 -25.57
N PRO A 128 27.47 -9.52 -26.35
CA PRO A 128 26.42 -8.62 -25.88
C PRO A 128 25.14 -9.38 -25.48
N SER A 129 24.54 -9.01 -24.35
CA SER A 129 23.25 -9.53 -23.87
C SER A 129 22.06 -8.67 -24.33
N SER A 130 20.84 -9.18 -24.15
CA SER A 130 19.60 -8.50 -24.52
C SER A 130 18.46 -8.94 -23.62
N TYR A 131 17.54 -8.02 -23.29
CA TYR A 131 16.32 -8.37 -22.56
C TYR A 131 15.41 -9.32 -23.35
N ALA A 132 15.58 -9.41 -24.67
CA ALA A 132 14.86 -10.37 -25.53
C ALA A 132 15.30 -11.83 -25.31
N GLN A 133 16.43 -12.07 -24.63
CA GLN A 133 16.88 -13.43 -24.31
C GLN A 133 15.89 -14.09 -23.33
N LYS A 134 15.47 -15.32 -23.62
CA LYS A 134 14.53 -16.07 -22.77
C LYS A 134 15.16 -16.69 -21.52
N SER A 135 16.48 -16.84 -21.50
CA SER A 135 17.21 -17.47 -20.40
C SER A 135 18.62 -16.91 -20.30
N GLY A 136 19.27 -17.15 -19.16
CA GLY A 136 20.66 -16.75 -18.93
C GLY A 136 20.79 -15.38 -18.27
N LEU A 137 21.96 -14.78 -18.43
CA LEU A 137 22.36 -13.54 -17.78
C LEU A 137 22.24 -12.34 -18.74
N VAL A 138 21.71 -11.23 -18.23
CA VAL A 138 21.70 -9.93 -18.90
C VAL A 138 22.57 -8.97 -18.11
N PHE A 139 23.39 -8.15 -18.77
CA PHE A 139 24.26 -7.15 -18.14
C PHE A 139 23.93 -5.76 -18.69
N ASP A 140 23.55 -4.81 -17.83
CA ASP A 140 23.16 -3.46 -18.24
C ASP A 140 23.44 -2.43 -17.13
N THR A 141 24.35 -1.48 -17.35
CA THR A 141 24.71 -0.46 -16.33
C THR A 141 23.80 0.78 -16.38
N ARG A 142 23.04 0.95 -17.46
CA ARG A 142 22.24 2.16 -17.71
C ARG A 142 21.21 2.44 -16.63
N PRO A 143 20.42 1.47 -16.12
CA PRO A 143 19.44 1.75 -15.07
C PRO A 143 20.06 2.45 -13.84
N ARG A 144 21.24 2.02 -13.39
CA ARG A 144 21.96 2.68 -12.30
C ARG A 144 22.52 4.05 -12.68
N THR A 145 23.03 4.19 -13.91
CA THR A 145 23.46 5.50 -14.45
C THR A 145 22.29 6.50 -14.45
N ILE A 146 21.09 6.06 -14.83
CA ILE A 146 19.87 6.88 -14.85
C ILE A 146 19.46 7.26 -13.42
N SER A 147 19.48 6.29 -12.49
CA SER A 147 19.19 6.55 -11.07
C SER A 147 20.12 7.62 -10.46
N ASN A 148 21.43 7.51 -10.67
CA ASN A 148 22.41 8.49 -10.19
C ASN A 148 22.26 9.88 -10.83
N LEU A 149 21.81 9.95 -12.08
CA LEU A 149 21.71 11.23 -12.79
C LEU A 149 20.40 11.94 -12.50
N ILE A 150 19.29 11.22 -12.49
CA ILE A 150 17.92 11.77 -12.43
C ILE A 150 17.33 11.64 -11.03
N VAL A 151 17.35 10.44 -10.45
CA VAL A 151 16.51 10.05 -9.31
C VAL A 151 17.10 10.44 -7.96
N ASP A 152 18.39 10.74 -7.91
CA ASP A 152 19.09 11.14 -6.69
C ASP A 152 18.46 12.36 -6.00
N GLN A 153 17.90 12.17 -4.81
CA GLN A 153 17.25 13.22 -4.00
C GLN A 153 18.25 13.94 -3.05
N THR A 154 19.55 13.86 -3.30
CA THR A 154 20.56 14.50 -2.43
C THR A 154 21.16 15.77 -3.06
N SER A 155 22.01 16.45 -2.30
CA SER A 155 22.70 17.68 -2.76
C SER A 155 23.67 17.50 -3.94
N THR A 156 23.91 16.27 -4.39
CA THR A 156 24.70 15.95 -5.59
C THR A 156 23.90 16.20 -6.88
N ASN A 157 22.58 16.34 -6.79
CA ASN A 157 21.68 16.54 -7.91
C ASN A 157 21.15 17.98 -7.93
N PRO A 158 21.61 18.84 -8.88
CA PRO A 158 21.14 20.23 -8.96
C PRO A 158 19.62 20.38 -9.13
N ALA A 159 18.95 19.41 -9.77
CA ALA A 159 17.51 19.45 -9.93
C ALA A 159 16.78 19.17 -8.60
N ALA A 160 17.27 18.21 -7.80
CA ALA A 160 16.74 17.96 -6.46
C ALA A 160 16.93 19.18 -5.52
N ILE A 161 18.06 19.89 -5.65
CA ILE A 161 18.29 21.15 -4.92
C ILE A 161 17.25 22.22 -5.31
N ALA A 162 16.97 22.36 -6.61
CA ALA A 162 15.97 23.30 -7.10
C ALA A 162 14.58 22.93 -6.59
N ALA A 163 14.20 21.65 -6.71
CA ALA A 163 12.92 21.11 -6.26
C ALA A 163 12.73 21.23 -4.74
N ALA A 164 13.73 20.90 -3.93
CA ALA A 164 13.66 21.05 -2.48
C ALA A 164 13.59 22.53 -2.07
N GLY A 165 14.30 23.39 -2.79
CA GLY A 165 14.32 24.82 -2.53
C GLY A 165 13.04 25.57 -2.92
N PHE A 166 12.39 25.10 -3.98
CA PHE A 166 11.14 25.62 -4.50
C PHE A 166 10.24 24.43 -4.86
N PRO A 167 9.59 23.81 -3.85
CA PRO A 167 8.71 22.67 -4.12
C PRO A 167 7.67 23.04 -5.16
N VAL A 168 7.36 22.09 -6.03
CA VAL A 168 6.44 22.30 -7.15
C VAL A 168 5.11 22.85 -6.64
N ARG A 169 4.50 23.76 -7.41
CA ARG A 169 3.23 24.43 -7.09
C ARG A 169 3.25 25.37 -5.87
N THR A 170 4.38 25.60 -5.19
CA THR A 170 4.46 26.57 -4.08
C THR A 170 4.54 28.03 -4.52
N GLN A 171 3.95 28.94 -3.73
CA GLN A 171 4.11 30.39 -3.88
C GLN A 171 4.89 30.98 -2.69
N GLY A 172 6.19 31.23 -2.87
CA GLY A 172 6.96 32.07 -1.95
C GLY A 172 7.42 31.40 -0.64
N ASN A 173 7.26 30.09 -0.48
CA ASN A 173 7.84 29.35 0.63
C ASN A 173 9.24 28.83 0.22
N PRO A 174 10.34 29.36 0.79
CA PRO A 174 11.66 28.77 0.55
C PRO A 174 11.68 27.41 1.24
N GLY A 175 11.75 26.35 0.44
CA GLY A 175 11.89 25.00 0.97
C GLY A 175 13.30 24.74 1.51
N VAL A 176 13.70 23.47 1.58
CA VAL A 176 14.96 23.08 2.18
C VAL A 176 16.12 23.30 1.20
N GLN A 177 17.26 23.76 1.73
CA GLN A 177 18.48 24.00 0.95
C GLN A 177 19.65 23.20 1.51
N PRO A 178 20.62 22.76 0.68
CA PRO A 178 21.86 22.17 1.16
C PRO A 178 22.66 23.15 2.02
N CYS A 179 23.43 22.60 2.97
CA CYS A 179 24.36 23.39 3.76
C CYS A 179 25.49 23.97 2.90
N THR A 180 25.85 25.23 3.14
CA THR A 180 26.94 25.89 2.38
C THR A 180 28.34 25.45 2.81
N THR A 181 28.44 24.74 3.94
CA THR A 181 29.68 24.22 4.55
C THR A 181 29.34 23.07 5.48
N ASP A 182 29.97 21.91 5.29
CA ASP A 182 29.86 20.77 6.20
C ASP A 182 30.82 20.90 7.39
N PRO A 183 30.57 20.23 8.53
CA PRO A 183 31.49 20.15 9.64
C PRO A 183 32.84 19.57 9.19
N ASP A 184 33.87 20.38 9.34
CA ASP A 184 35.25 19.98 9.14
C ASP A 184 36.04 20.42 10.38
N PRO A 185 36.27 19.49 11.34
CA PRO A 185 37.06 19.79 12.53
C PRO A 185 38.54 20.07 12.22
N LEU A 186 38.98 19.86 10.97
CA LEU A 186 40.32 20.13 10.48
C LEU A 186 40.41 21.40 9.61
N ALA A 187 39.29 22.04 9.27
CA ALA A 187 39.27 23.34 8.59
C ALA A 187 39.90 24.43 9.48
N ASP A 188 40.39 25.52 8.88
CA ASP A 188 40.90 26.69 9.62
C ASP A 188 40.11 27.96 9.25
N PRO A 189 39.21 28.45 10.14
CA PRO A 189 38.88 27.89 11.45
C PRO A 189 38.01 26.61 11.36
N PRO A 190 38.04 25.72 12.37
CA PRO A 190 37.24 24.49 12.37
C PRO A 190 35.74 24.77 12.29
N VAL A 191 35.03 24.05 11.42
CA VAL A 191 33.57 24.10 11.33
C VAL A 191 33.03 22.97 12.21
N ALA A 192 32.46 23.32 13.36
CA ALA A 192 32.14 22.36 14.41
C ALA A 192 30.74 21.72 14.31
N ALA A 193 29.82 22.31 13.53
CA ALA A 193 28.44 21.86 13.38
C ALA A 193 27.86 22.32 12.03
N PHE A 194 26.83 21.63 11.55
CA PHE A 194 26.06 22.05 10.38
C PHE A 194 25.37 23.40 10.68
N PRO A 195 25.26 24.31 9.70
CA PRO A 195 24.42 25.49 9.84
C PRO A 195 22.97 25.09 10.19
N GLU A 196 22.27 25.90 10.99
CA GLU A 196 20.84 25.69 11.25
C GLU A 196 20.02 25.89 9.96
N ASN A 197 18.97 25.10 9.76
CA ASN A 197 18.02 25.18 8.63
C ASN A 197 18.60 24.84 7.24
N CYS A 198 19.49 23.86 7.16
CA CYS A 198 19.95 23.28 5.90
C CYS A 198 20.12 21.77 6.01
N THR A 199 20.11 21.08 4.86
CA THR A 199 20.42 19.65 4.78
C THR A 199 21.92 19.44 4.56
N PRO A 200 22.60 18.62 5.38
CA PRO A 200 23.99 18.21 5.16
C PRO A 200 24.26 17.71 3.74
N SER A 201 25.50 17.87 3.25
CA SER A 201 25.84 17.28 1.95
C SER A 201 25.63 15.76 1.95
N PHE A 202 25.22 15.22 0.80
CA PHE A 202 24.95 13.78 0.58
C PHE A 202 23.78 13.19 1.39
N GLN A 203 23.05 14.01 2.16
CA GLN A 203 21.80 13.58 2.78
C GLN A 203 20.60 13.90 1.87
N THR A 204 19.53 13.13 2.06
CA THR A 204 18.26 13.33 1.35
C THR A 204 17.70 14.72 1.65
N LEU A 205 17.41 15.46 0.58
CA LEU A 205 16.67 16.70 0.62
C LEU A 205 15.19 16.37 0.68
N PHE A 206 14.51 16.72 1.77
CA PHE A 206 13.06 16.53 1.84
C PHE A 206 12.36 17.45 0.84
N ILE A 207 11.58 16.86 -0.07
CA ILE A 207 10.77 17.57 -1.07
C ILE A 207 9.32 17.28 -0.68
N PRO A 208 8.62 18.17 0.03
CA PRO A 208 7.28 17.90 0.52
C PRO A 208 6.29 17.81 -0.66
N ASN A 209 5.31 16.92 -0.54
CA ASN A 209 4.15 16.97 -1.43
C ASN A 209 3.46 18.34 -1.34
N VAL A 210 2.97 18.82 -2.48
CA VAL A 210 2.04 19.96 -2.56
C VAL A 210 0.87 19.58 -3.43
N THR A 211 -0.36 19.78 -3.00
CA THR A 211 -1.57 19.43 -3.79
C THR A 211 -1.68 20.21 -5.11
N THR A 212 -2.43 19.66 -6.06
CA THR A 212 -2.56 20.18 -7.44
C THR A 212 -3.36 21.48 -7.54
N ASP A 213 -4.03 21.88 -6.47
CA ASP A 213 -4.77 23.15 -6.30
C ASP A 213 -3.88 24.29 -5.79
N VAL A 214 -2.56 24.18 -6.00
CA VAL A 214 -1.51 25.09 -5.51
C VAL A 214 -1.32 25.13 -4.00
N GLY A 215 -1.58 24.01 -3.32
CA GLY A 215 -1.36 23.87 -1.89
C GLY A 215 -2.47 24.51 -1.07
N LEU A 216 -3.68 24.61 -1.62
CA LEU A 216 -4.85 25.04 -0.85
C LEU A 216 -5.33 23.90 0.04
N SER A 217 -5.37 22.67 -0.50
CA SER A 217 -5.61 21.46 0.29
C SER A 217 -4.31 20.96 0.95
N PRO A 218 -4.37 20.23 2.07
CA PRO A 218 -3.18 19.72 2.73
C PRO A 218 -2.51 18.67 1.86
N PRO A 219 -1.18 18.53 1.98
CA PRO A 219 -0.48 17.47 1.31
C PRO A 219 -0.95 16.09 1.81
N TYR A 220 -0.73 15.06 0.99
CA TYR A 220 -0.86 13.71 1.53
C TYR A 220 0.21 13.43 2.58
N ASN A 221 -0.10 12.52 3.49
CA ASN A 221 0.81 12.03 4.52
C ASN A 221 1.42 10.67 4.16
N SER A 222 2.35 10.17 4.97
CA SER A 222 3.01 8.89 4.72
C SER A 222 2.09 7.67 4.90
N LEU A 223 0.98 7.79 5.63
CA LEU A 223 -0.02 6.71 5.75
C LEU A 223 -0.69 6.43 4.39
N PHE A 224 -0.92 7.46 3.58
CA PHE A 224 -1.41 7.33 2.20
C PHE A 224 -0.50 6.43 1.35
N THR A 225 0.82 6.60 1.48
CA THR A 225 1.81 5.77 0.78
C THR A 225 1.70 4.30 1.16
N LEU A 226 1.54 4.01 2.47
CA LEU A 226 1.43 2.63 2.96
C LEU A 226 0.11 1.96 2.62
N PHE A 227 -1.00 2.70 2.63
CA PHE A 227 -2.27 2.18 2.13
C PHE A 227 -2.18 1.90 0.62
N GLY A 228 -1.51 2.77 -0.14
CA GLY A 228 -1.24 2.54 -1.56
C GLY A 228 -0.38 1.31 -1.83
N GLN A 229 0.63 1.04 -1.00
CA GLN A 229 1.43 -0.18 -1.03
C GLN A 229 0.59 -1.41 -0.68
N PHE A 230 -0.23 -1.33 0.37
CA PHE A 230 -1.16 -2.40 0.71
C PHE A 230 -2.10 -2.71 -0.46
N PHE A 231 -2.62 -1.71 -1.16
CA PHE A 231 -3.43 -1.91 -2.36
C PHE A 231 -2.68 -2.62 -3.49
N ASP A 232 -1.46 -2.18 -3.85
CA ASP A 232 -0.61 -2.87 -4.86
C ASP A 232 -0.52 -4.37 -4.55
N HIS A 233 -0.25 -4.68 -3.28
CA HIS A 233 0.00 -6.04 -2.82
C HIS A 233 -1.22 -6.97 -2.88
N GLY A 234 -2.43 -6.43 -3.12
CA GLY A 234 -3.61 -7.27 -3.34
C GLY A 234 -4.00 -7.45 -4.77
N ILE A 235 -3.40 -6.68 -5.68
CA ILE A 235 -3.80 -6.71 -7.09
C ILE A 235 -2.69 -7.25 -7.98
N ASP A 236 -1.41 -7.14 -7.59
CA ASP A 236 -0.35 -7.80 -8.31
C ASP A 236 0.87 -8.29 -7.52
N GLN A 237 1.32 -9.48 -7.93
CA GLN A 237 2.60 -10.06 -7.56
C GLN A 237 3.16 -10.89 -8.71
N THR A 238 4.39 -10.58 -9.10
CA THR A 238 5.03 -11.19 -10.27
C THR A 238 5.79 -12.46 -9.91
N VAL A 239 5.46 -13.59 -10.57
CA VAL A 239 6.24 -14.83 -10.42
C VAL A 239 7.65 -14.67 -11.00
N LYS A 240 8.68 -15.01 -10.22
CA LYS A 240 10.10 -14.91 -10.59
C LYS A 240 10.64 -16.27 -11.10
N GLY A 241 11.59 -16.26 -12.06
CA GLY A 241 12.25 -17.50 -12.53
C GLY A 241 12.83 -17.53 -13.96
N GLY A 242 12.84 -16.43 -14.73
CA GLY A 242 13.24 -16.42 -16.15
C GLY A 242 14.72 -16.09 -16.45
N GLY A 243 15.57 -16.04 -15.43
CA GLY A 243 16.99 -15.64 -15.52
C GLY A 243 17.34 -14.47 -14.60
N THR A 244 18.51 -13.88 -14.79
CA THR A 244 19.03 -12.82 -13.90
C THR A 244 19.57 -11.65 -14.72
N VAL A 245 19.25 -10.42 -14.29
CA VAL A 245 19.89 -9.20 -14.77
C VAL A 245 20.93 -8.78 -13.74
N PHE A 246 22.15 -8.55 -14.20
CA PHE A 246 23.22 -7.90 -13.46
C PHE A 246 23.29 -6.44 -13.89
N VAL A 247 23.36 -5.54 -12.92
CA VAL A 247 23.59 -4.12 -13.13
C VAL A 247 24.95 -3.78 -12.51
N PRO A 248 26.05 -3.86 -13.27
CA PRO A 248 27.37 -3.50 -12.76
C PRO A 248 27.42 -2.02 -12.34
N LEU A 249 28.17 -1.72 -11.27
CA LEU A 249 28.46 -0.36 -10.86
C LEU A 249 29.68 0.15 -11.64
N LYS A 250 29.57 1.34 -12.21
CA LYS A 250 30.72 2.01 -12.84
C LYS A 250 31.73 2.45 -11.78
N ASN A 251 32.98 2.63 -12.20
CA ASN A 251 34.08 3.02 -11.31
C ASN A 251 33.85 4.38 -10.62
N ASP A 252 33.03 5.25 -11.21
CA ASP A 252 32.65 6.56 -10.69
C ASP A 252 31.26 6.58 -10.02
N ASP A 253 30.64 5.41 -9.76
CA ASP A 253 29.40 5.34 -8.99
C ASP A 253 29.63 5.78 -7.54
N PRO A 254 28.78 6.63 -6.95
CA PRO A 254 28.93 7.08 -5.57
C PRO A 254 29.00 5.95 -4.53
N LEU A 255 28.34 4.81 -4.77
CA LEU A 255 28.44 3.64 -3.88
C LEU A 255 29.84 3.02 -3.87
N VAL A 256 30.62 3.20 -4.94
CA VAL A 256 32.01 2.73 -4.99
C VAL A 256 32.90 3.55 -4.07
N ALA A 257 32.62 4.85 -3.91
CA ALA A 257 33.39 5.76 -3.07
C ALA A 257 33.15 5.62 -1.56
N GLY A 258 32.32 4.66 -1.14
CA GLY A 258 32.07 4.40 0.28
C GLY A 258 31.35 5.55 1.00
N LYS A 259 31.50 5.59 2.32
CA LYS A 259 30.80 6.54 3.21
C LYS A 259 31.47 7.90 3.25
N ASP A 260 32.76 7.98 2.96
CA ASP A 260 33.49 9.25 2.91
C ASP A 260 33.34 9.98 1.56
N HIS A 261 32.70 9.33 0.59
CA HIS A 261 32.46 9.80 -0.77
C HIS A 261 33.74 10.18 -1.53
N LYS A 262 34.87 9.55 -1.19
CA LYS A 262 36.16 9.75 -1.85
C LYS A 262 36.65 8.43 -2.42
N PHE A 263 36.86 8.40 -3.73
CA PHE A 263 37.43 7.24 -4.39
C PHE A 263 38.89 6.98 -3.97
N ASN A 264 39.27 5.71 -4.00
CA ASN A 264 40.59 5.18 -3.67
C ASN A 264 40.96 5.33 -2.18
N THR A 265 39.96 5.30 -1.30
CA THR A 265 40.14 5.28 0.15
C THR A 265 39.94 3.87 0.69
N ALA A 266 40.02 3.72 2.02
CA ALA A 266 39.93 2.41 2.66
C ALA A 266 38.49 1.86 2.73
N ASP A 267 37.49 2.72 2.57
CA ASP A 267 36.07 2.37 2.59
C ASP A 267 35.45 2.25 1.19
N ASP A 268 36.25 2.35 0.12
CA ASP A 268 35.84 1.99 -1.22
C ASP A 268 35.17 0.60 -1.25
N LEU A 269 34.04 0.49 -1.95
CA LEU A 269 33.34 -0.78 -2.10
C LEU A 269 34.26 -1.78 -2.81
N ALA A 270 34.45 -2.94 -2.19
CA ALA A 270 35.30 -3.99 -2.73
C ALA A 270 34.83 -4.39 -4.15
N PRO A 271 35.72 -4.63 -5.12
CA PRO A 271 35.34 -5.02 -6.47
C PRO A 271 34.34 -6.17 -6.51
N SER A 272 34.45 -7.13 -5.58
CA SER A 272 33.54 -8.27 -5.42
C SER A 272 32.07 -7.93 -5.14
N LEU A 273 31.74 -6.68 -4.82
CA LEU A 273 30.39 -6.23 -4.46
C LEU A 273 29.84 -5.15 -5.40
N ARG A 274 30.57 -4.81 -6.49
CA ARG A 274 30.24 -3.68 -7.39
C ARG A 274 29.18 -4.05 -8.44
N PHE A 275 28.05 -4.59 -8.01
CA PHE A 275 26.91 -4.89 -8.88
C PHE A 275 25.61 -5.02 -8.09
N MET A 276 24.49 -4.83 -8.78
CA MET A 276 23.15 -5.19 -8.31
C MET A 276 22.61 -6.36 -9.14
N VAL A 277 21.66 -7.12 -8.58
CA VAL A 277 21.01 -8.24 -9.26
C VAL A 277 19.50 -8.14 -9.20
N LEU A 278 18.85 -8.53 -10.30
CA LEU A 278 17.40 -8.70 -10.37
C LEU A 278 17.07 -10.07 -10.98
N THR A 279 16.29 -10.88 -10.26
CA THR A 279 15.70 -12.09 -10.83
C THR A 279 14.55 -11.72 -11.76
N ARG A 280 14.61 -12.16 -13.01
CA ARG A 280 13.61 -11.88 -14.05
C ARG A 280 12.31 -12.65 -13.81
N ALA A 281 11.20 -12.14 -14.32
CA ALA A 281 9.95 -12.87 -14.20
C ALA A 281 10.00 -14.20 -14.94
N ARG A 282 9.20 -15.16 -14.49
CA ARG A 282 9.16 -16.51 -15.05
C ARG A 282 8.46 -16.49 -16.40
N ASN A 283 9.15 -16.96 -17.44
CA ASN A 283 8.53 -17.17 -18.75
C ASN A 283 7.41 -18.23 -18.69
N GLN A 284 6.54 -18.23 -19.69
CA GLN A 284 5.59 -19.32 -19.93
C GLN A 284 6.08 -20.25 -21.04
N PRO A 285 5.73 -21.55 -20.99
CA PRO A 285 5.99 -22.46 -22.09
C PRO A 285 5.31 -21.95 -23.38
N GLY A 286 6.00 -22.11 -24.50
CA GLY A 286 5.48 -21.76 -25.80
C GLY A 286 4.51 -22.79 -26.37
N PRO A 287 4.22 -22.74 -27.69
CA PRO A 287 3.40 -23.72 -28.40
C PRO A 287 3.77 -25.20 -28.18
N ASP A 288 5.03 -25.52 -27.85
CA ASP A 288 5.44 -26.90 -27.56
C ASP A 288 5.07 -27.41 -26.15
N GLY A 289 4.64 -26.51 -25.26
CA GLY A 289 4.24 -26.82 -23.89
C GLY A 289 5.42 -27.10 -22.93
N VAL A 290 6.65 -26.81 -23.33
CA VAL A 290 7.88 -27.06 -22.57
C VAL A 290 8.55 -25.73 -22.23
N LEU A 291 8.87 -25.53 -20.96
CA LEU A 291 9.60 -24.33 -20.51
C LEU A 291 11.10 -24.48 -20.77
N GLY A 292 11.77 -23.38 -21.12
CA GLY A 292 13.21 -23.32 -21.35
C GLY A 292 13.61 -23.59 -22.79
N THR A 293 12.67 -23.47 -23.74
CA THR A 293 12.97 -23.58 -25.17
C THR A 293 12.93 -22.21 -25.85
N SER A 294 13.25 -22.16 -27.14
CA SER A 294 13.28 -20.90 -27.89
C SER A 294 11.90 -20.29 -28.15
N ASP A 295 10.82 -21.06 -27.96
CA ASP A 295 9.44 -20.60 -28.19
C ASP A 295 8.75 -20.04 -26.92
N ASP A 296 9.45 -20.03 -25.78
CA ASP A 296 9.00 -19.48 -24.51
C ASP A 296 8.43 -18.05 -24.66
N ILE A 297 7.28 -17.82 -24.02
CA ILE A 297 6.62 -16.51 -23.97
C ILE A 297 7.19 -15.73 -22.78
N GLN A 298 7.69 -14.52 -23.03
CA GLN A 298 8.20 -13.62 -21.98
C GLN A 298 7.05 -12.81 -21.39
N ASP A 299 6.22 -13.48 -20.63
CA ASP A 299 5.15 -12.88 -19.85
C ASP A 299 5.10 -13.57 -18.48
N ALA A 300 4.95 -12.77 -17.44
CA ALA A 300 4.80 -13.26 -16.09
C ALA A 300 3.34 -13.55 -15.77
N LYS A 301 3.14 -14.49 -14.85
CA LYS A 301 1.85 -14.62 -14.17
C LYS A 301 1.78 -13.66 -13.01
N ASN A 302 0.57 -13.19 -12.74
CA ASN A 302 0.18 -12.53 -11.52
C ASN A 302 -0.29 -13.61 -10.52
N THR A 303 0.36 -13.75 -9.36
CA THR A 303 -0.11 -14.68 -8.31
C THR A 303 -1.27 -14.14 -7.50
N ASP A 304 -1.55 -12.84 -7.61
CA ASP A 304 -2.63 -12.22 -6.88
C ASP A 304 -3.93 -12.25 -7.68
N SER A 305 -5.06 -12.40 -6.97
CA SER A 305 -6.36 -12.14 -7.56
C SER A 305 -6.50 -10.63 -7.76
N PRO A 306 -6.49 -10.10 -8.99
CA PRO A 306 -6.39 -8.67 -9.26
C PRO A 306 -7.59 -7.83 -8.83
N TRP A 307 -8.56 -8.40 -8.13
CA TRP A 307 -9.73 -7.68 -7.65
C TRP A 307 -9.39 -6.86 -6.42
N VAL A 308 -10.17 -5.81 -6.19
CA VAL A 308 -10.18 -5.12 -4.90
C VAL A 308 -10.96 -5.99 -3.90
N ASP A 309 -10.33 -7.04 -3.38
CA ASP A 309 -11.00 -8.12 -2.65
C ASP A 309 -10.31 -8.58 -1.35
N GLN A 310 -9.42 -7.75 -0.79
CA GLN A 310 -8.71 -8.06 0.46
C GLN A 310 -7.89 -9.35 0.40
N SER A 311 -7.38 -9.75 -0.77
CA SER A 311 -6.45 -10.88 -0.92
C SER A 311 -5.19 -10.73 -0.05
N GLN A 312 -4.78 -9.51 0.31
CA GLN A 312 -3.69 -9.24 1.25
C GLN A 312 -3.94 -9.82 2.65
N THR A 313 -5.21 -9.89 3.06
CA THR A 313 -5.64 -10.47 4.34
C THR A 313 -6.07 -11.92 4.15
N TYR A 314 -6.77 -12.23 3.06
CA TYR A 314 -7.46 -13.50 2.85
C TYR A 314 -6.79 -14.49 1.90
N THR A 315 -5.74 -14.07 1.21
CA THR A 315 -4.96 -14.73 0.14
C THR A 315 -5.67 -14.95 -1.19
N SER A 316 -4.87 -15.19 -2.23
CA SER A 316 -5.25 -15.48 -3.61
C SER A 316 -5.29 -16.98 -3.92
N HIS A 317 -5.05 -17.87 -2.94
CA HIS A 317 -5.13 -19.32 -3.14
C HIS A 317 -5.86 -20.06 -2.00
N PRO A 318 -6.88 -20.89 -2.29
CA PRO A 318 -7.72 -21.47 -1.25
C PRO A 318 -6.98 -22.42 -0.29
N SER A 319 -5.88 -23.05 -0.72
CA SER A 319 -5.07 -23.87 0.20
C SER A 319 -4.35 -23.02 1.24
N HIS A 320 -3.87 -21.82 0.88
CA HIS A 320 -3.21 -20.93 1.82
C HIS A 320 -4.22 -20.37 2.82
N GLN A 321 -5.43 -20.00 2.38
CA GLN A 321 -6.48 -19.51 3.27
C GLN A 321 -6.84 -20.49 4.39
N ALA A 322 -6.74 -21.81 4.13
CA ALA A 322 -6.98 -22.81 5.16
C ALA A 322 -5.97 -22.75 6.31
N PHE A 323 -4.74 -22.26 6.10
CA PHE A 323 -3.74 -22.04 7.16
C PHE A 323 -3.95 -20.72 7.91
N LEU A 324 -4.54 -19.71 7.25
CA LEU A 324 -4.78 -18.37 7.82
C LEU A 324 -5.98 -18.31 8.77
N ARG A 325 -6.84 -19.33 8.78
CA ARG A 325 -8.03 -19.40 9.65
C ARG A 325 -7.67 -19.96 11.02
N GLU A 326 -8.36 -19.50 12.05
CA GLU A 326 -8.25 -20.08 13.37
C GLU A 326 -9.14 -21.32 13.52
N TYR A 327 -8.59 -22.38 14.13
CA TYR A 327 -9.32 -23.61 14.44
C TYR A 327 -9.28 -23.94 15.93
N VAL A 328 -10.34 -24.61 16.39
CA VAL A 328 -10.38 -25.26 17.71
C VAL A 328 -10.87 -26.69 17.55
N ASN A 329 -10.57 -27.54 18.54
CA ASN A 329 -11.16 -28.87 18.57
C ASN A 329 -12.58 -28.82 19.10
N ASN A 330 -13.51 -29.43 18.36
CA ASN A 330 -14.86 -29.67 18.85
C ASN A 330 -14.89 -30.78 19.91
N THR A 331 -16.08 -31.13 20.40
CA THR A 331 -16.27 -32.17 21.43
C THR A 331 -15.80 -33.57 21.01
N ASP A 332 -15.75 -33.84 19.70
CA ASP A 332 -15.24 -35.09 19.13
C ASP A 332 -13.72 -35.03 18.88
N GLY A 333 -13.07 -33.95 19.31
CA GLY A 333 -11.65 -33.71 19.10
C GLY A 333 -11.28 -33.41 17.66
N ARG A 334 -12.21 -32.92 16.81
CA ARG A 334 -11.93 -32.58 15.41
C ARG A 334 -11.74 -31.06 15.24
N PRO A 335 -10.80 -30.61 14.40
CA PRO A 335 -10.62 -29.20 14.13
C PRO A 335 -11.84 -28.64 13.40
N VAL A 336 -12.36 -27.52 13.89
CA VAL A 336 -13.44 -26.74 13.30
C VAL A 336 -13.07 -25.27 13.36
N ALA A 337 -13.39 -24.52 12.31
CA ALA A 337 -13.11 -23.09 12.26
C ALA A 337 -13.87 -22.35 13.37
N THR A 338 -13.24 -21.34 13.97
CA THR A 338 -13.90 -20.43 14.93
C THR A 338 -14.68 -19.31 14.24
N GLY A 339 -14.31 -19.03 12.99
CA GLY A 339 -14.76 -17.87 12.24
C GLY A 339 -13.69 -16.78 12.14
N ARG A 340 -12.65 -16.82 12.97
CA ARG A 340 -11.59 -15.81 13.07
C ARG A 340 -10.42 -16.10 12.14
N LEU A 341 -9.58 -15.09 11.93
CA LEU A 341 -8.23 -15.26 11.42
C LEU A 341 -7.31 -15.80 12.54
N LEU A 342 -6.25 -16.53 12.17
CA LEU A 342 -5.27 -17.02 13.14
C LEU A 342 -4.52 -15.83 13.76
N GLY A 343 -4.53 -15.73 15.09
CA GLY A 343 -3.78 -14.73 15.83
C GLY A 343 -2.38 -15.18 16.24
N GLY A 344 -1.60 -14.28 16.83
CA GLY A 344 -0.22 -14.52 17.27
C GLY A 344 -0.06 -15.58 18.38
N VAL A 345 -1.14 -15.93 19.09
CA VAL A 345 -1.13 -17.00 20.10
C VAL A 345 -2.24 -18.02 19.83
N VAL A 346 -1.86 -19.26 19.53
CA VAL A 346 -2.79 -20.33 19.17
C VAL A 346 -3.75 -20.65 20.31
N GLY A 347 -5.05 -20.55 20.04
CA GLY A 347 -6.12 -20.89 20.98
C GLY A 347 -6.30 -19.89 22.12
N ALA A 348 -5.80 -18.65 21.96
CA ALA A 348 -6.10 -17.57 22.88
C ALA A 348 -7.63 -17.31 22.94
N PRO A 349 -8.17 -16.89 24.10
CA PRO A 349 -9.57 -16.51 24.18
C PRO A 349 -9.87 -15.34 23.24
N ALA A 350 -11.05 -15.34 22.63
CA ALA A 350 -11.59 -14.27 21.79
C ALA A 350 -11.48 -12.84 22.37
N SER A 351 -11.44 -12.71 23.71
CA SER A 351 -11.30 -11.44 24.42
C SER A 351 -9.86 -10.94 24.55
N GLN A 352 -8.88 -11.74 24.15
CA GLN A 352 -7.47 -11.39 24.17
C GLN A 352 -7.05 -11.07 22.74
N ASP A 353 -6.67 -9.82 22.49
CA ASP A 353 -5.99 -9.50 21.25
C ASP A 353 -4.55 -10.03 21.29
N THR A 354 -4.21 -10.80 20.27
CA THR A 354 -2.90 -11.41 20.11
C THR A 354 -2.21 -10.92 18.83
N GLY A 355 -2.86 -10.01 18.09
CA GLY A 355 -2.39 -9.52 16.81
C GLY A 355 -2.43 -10.60 15.74
N MET A 356 -1.82 -10.30 14.62
CA MET A 356 -1.71 -11.23 13.49
C MET A 356 -0.92 -12.50 13.83
N ALA A 357 -1.24 -13.59 13.11
CA ALA A 357 -0.42 -14.80 13.11
C ALA A 357 1.05 -14.50 12.80
N THR A 358 1.94 -15.22 13.46
CA THR A 358 3.35 -15.33 13.09
C THR A 358 3.66 -16.69 12.48
N TRP A 359 4.85 -16.85 11.89
CA TRP A 359 5.31 -18.15 11.39
C TRP A 359 5.33 -19.21 12.50
N ALA A 360 5.69 -18.81 13.73
CA ALA A 360 5.61 -19.69 14.90
C ALA A 360 4.18 -20.20 15.16
N SER A 361 3.21 -19.29 15.24
CA SER A 361 1.80 -19.64 15.49
C SER A 361 1.20 -20.48 14.35
N THR A 362 1.60 -20.22 13.10
CA THR A 362 1.17 -20.97 11.92
C THR A 362 1.65 -22.41 11.98
N LYS A 363 2.94 -22.64 12.27
CA LYS A 363 3.49 -23.98 12.48
C LYS A 363 2.84 -24.68 13.68
N GLU A 364 2.62 -23.97 14.78
CA GLU A 364 2.01 -24.52 15.99
C GLU A 364 0.57 -24.99 15.73
N GLN A 365 -0.29 -24.17 15.11
CA GLN A 365 -1.65 -24.55 14.75
C GLN A 365 -1.65 -25.72 13.76
N ALA A 366 -0.81 -25.66 12.72
CA ALA A 366 -0.69 -26.73 11.73
C ALA A 366 -0.39 -28.08 12.42
N ALA A 367 0.57 -28.10 13.34
CA ALA A 367 0.96 -29.32 14.02
C ALA A 367 -0.08 -29.81 15.04
N THR A 368 -0.61 -28.90 15.88
CA THR A 368 -1.40 -29.28 17.06
C THR A 368 -2.87 -29.48 16.76
N LEU A 369 -3.43 -28.71 15.82
CA LEU A 369 -4.86 -28.72 15.49
C LEU A 369 -5.13 -29.40 14.15
N LEU A 370 -4.29 -29.17 13.15
CA LEU A 370 -4.48 -29.70 11.79
C LEU A 370 -3.75 -31.04 11.55
N GLY A 371 -2.80 -31.41 12.41
CA GLY A 371 -2.02 -32.65 12.27
C GLY A 371 -1.02 -32.63 11.11
N LEU A 372 -0.59 -31.44 10.70
CA LEU A 372 0.35 -31.17 9.61
C LEU A 372 1.65 -30.63 10.19
N LYS A 373 2.80 -31.21 9.80
CA LYS A 373 4.11 -30.74 10.26
C LYS A 373 4.77 -29.90 9.18
N LEU A 374 4.65 -28.59 9.34
CA LEU A 374 5.44 -27.61 8.60
C LEU A 374 6.85 -27.49 9.21
N VAL A 375 7.84 -27.23 8.37
CA VAL A 375 9.22 -26.88 8.70
C VAL A 375 9.58 -25.55 8.04
N ASP A 376 10.67 -24.91 8.46
CA ASP A 376 11.00 -23.55 7.98
C ASP A 376 11.19 -23.45 6.47
N ALA A 377 11.68 -24.50 5.82
CA ALA A 377 11.79 -24.52 4.35
C ALA A 377 10.42 -24.41 3.64
N ASP A 378 9.31 -24.73 4.30
CA ASP A 378 7.96 -24.63 3.74
C ASP A 378 7.45 -23.18 3.69
N VAL A 379 8.12 -22.22 4.37
CA VAL A 379 7.69 -20.81 4.42
C VAL A 379 7.73 -20.14 3.04
N VAL A 380 8.63 -20.60 2.17
CA VAL A 380 8.80 -20.10 0.79
C VAL A 380 8.11 -20.97 -0.26
N ASP A 381 7.44 -22.06 0.14
CA ASP A 381 6.86 -23.04 -0.77
C ASP A 381 5.64 -23.76 -0.16
N ILE A 382 4.46 -23.15 -0.28
CA ILE A 382 3.26 -23.64 0.42
C ILE A 382 2.77 -24.98 -0.15
N PRO A 383 2.62 -26.04 0.69
CA PRO A 383 2.04 -27.29 0.25
C PRO A 383 0.52 -27.17 0.05
N MET A 384 0.02 -27.68 -1.09
CA MET A 384 -1.40 -27.70 -1.40
C MET A 384 -2.18 -28.59 -0.43
N LEU A 385 -3.32 -28.08 0.03
CA LEU A 385 -4.30 -28.80 0.82
C LEU A 385 -5.55 -29.11 -0.03
N ALA A 386 -6.21 -30.23 0.28
CA ALA A 386 -7.53 -30.52 -0.27
C ALA A 386 -8.55 -29.56 0.36
N VAL A 387 -8.99 -28.58 -0.43
CA VAL A 387 -9.89 -27.49 -0.02
C VAL A 387 -10.97 -27.27 -1.08
N ASP A 388 -12.06 -26.62 -0.71
CA ASP A 388 -13.00 -26.07 -1.68
C ASP A 388 -12.56 -24.69 -2.21
N ALA A 389 -13.28 -24.15 -3.19
CA ALA A 389 -12.98 -22.87 -3.83
C ALA A 389 -13.09 -21.66 -2.88
N TYR A 390 -13.63 -21.85 -1.67
CA TYR A 390 -13.83 -20.83 -0.66
C TYR A 390 -12.92 -21.03 0.55
N GLY A 391 -11.84 -21.83 0.40
CA GLY A 391 -10.78 -21.99 1.42
C GLY A 391 -11.14 -22.89 2.60
N LYS A 392 -12.26 -23.62 2.53
CA LYS A 392 -12.61 -24.62 3.56
C LYS A 392 -11.91 -25.94 3.25
N PHE A 393 -11.16 -26.47 4.20
CA PHE A 393 -10.51 -27.77 4.00
C PHE A 393 -11.53 -28.91 3.92
N ILE A 394 -11.22 -29.89 3.08
CA ILE A 394 -11.99 -31.13 2.91
C ILE A 394 -11.46 -32.13 3.95
N PRO A 395 -12.27 -32.53 4.94
CA PRO A 395 -11.81 -33.42 5.99
C PRO A 395 -11.51 -34.81 5.43
N GLY A 396 -10.38 -35.38 5.83
CA GLY A 396 -10.05 -36.75 5.47
C GLY A 396 -10.96 -37.78 6.12
N PRO A 397 -11.11 -38.96 5.50
CA PRO A 397 -12.08 -39.96 5.93
C PRO A 397 -11.68 -40.72 7.20
N LEU A 398 -10.42 -40.70 7.63
CA LEU A 398 -9.92 -41.50 8.75
C LEU A 398 -10.04 -40.76 10.08
N ARG A 399 -9.74 -39.45 10.10
CA ARG A 399 -9.63 -38.64 11.32
C ARG A 399 -10.46 -37.35 11.23
N GLY A 400 -10.85 -36.93 10.03
CA GLY A 400 -11.48 -35.64 9.80
C GLY A 400 -10.47 -34.50 9.85
N LEU A 401 -9.19 -34.76 9.57
CA LEU A 401 -8.13 -33.76 9.50
C LEU A 401 -7.91 -33.29 8.05
N PRO A 402 -7.30 -32.11 7.82
CA PRO A 402 -6.88 -31.69 6.49
C PRO A 402 -5.98 -32.70 5.79
N GLN A 403 -5.94 -32.64 4.45
CA GLN A 403 -5.17 -33.57 3.64
C GLN A 403 -4.23 -32.82 2.68
N TYR A 404 -2.95 -33.21 2.63
CA TYR A 404 -2.05 -32.76 1.57
C TYR A 404 -2.48 -33.33 0.22
N VAL A 405 -2.40 -32.50 -0.82
CA VAL A 405 -2.55 -32.93 -2.21
C VAL A 405 -1.19 -33.36 -2.73
N THR A 406 -1.05 -34.63 -3.09
CA THR A 406 0.19 -35.15 -3.70
C THR A 406 -0.04 -35.57 -5.14
N THR A 407 1.03 -35.79 -5.88
CA THR A 407 0.97 -36.39 -7.23
C THR A 407 0.38 -37.81 -7.24
N SER A 408 0.34 -38.51 -6.10
CA SER A 408 -0.17 -39.88 -5.95
C SER A 408 -1.52 -40.00 -5.22
N GLY A 409 -2.13 -38.89 -4.79
CA GLY A 409 -3.38 -38.89 -4.04
C GLY A 409 -3.34 -37.99 -2.80
N LEU A 410 -4.33 -38.12 -1.92
CA LEU A 410 -4.44 -37.30 -0.71
C LEU A 410 -3.79 -37.98 0.50
N VAL A 411 -3.09 -37.21 1.33
CA VAL A 411 -2.49 -37.69 2.59
C VAL A 411 -3.09 -36.92 3.75
N GLU A 412 -3.90 -37.59 4.57
CA GLU A 412 -4.54 -36.99 5.74
C GLU A 412 -3.53 -36.74 6.87
N GLY A 413 -3.69 -35.62 7.58
CA GLY A 413 -2.96 -35.28 8.79
C GLY A 413 -3.10 -36.31 9.91
N CYS A 414 -2.31 -36.13 10.96
CA CYS A 414 -2.28 -36.98 12.15
C CYS A 414 -1.73 -36.13 13.29
N ARG A 415 -2.43 -35.94 14.41
CA ARG A 415 -1.86 -35.21 15.55
C ARG A 415 -1.07 -36.14 16.45
N ALA A 416 -0.26 -35.57 17.33
CA ALA A 416 0.48 -36.33 18.35
C ALA A 416 -0.45 -37.13 19.30
N SER A 417 -1.69 -36.65 19.49
CA SER A 417 -2.71 -37.31 20.30
C SER A 417 -3.51 -38.39 19.56
N ASP A 418 -3.41 -38.48 18.23
CA ASP A 418 -4.23 -39.39 17.43
C ASP A 418 -3.55 -40.76 17.25
N VAL A 419 -4.37 -41.79 17.01
CA VAL A 419 -3.88 -43.12 16.60
C VAL A 419 -3.78 -43.16 15.08
N CYS A 420 -2.57 -43.36 14.55
CA CYS A 420 -2.29 -43.29 13.11
C CYS A 420 -1.74 -44.62 12.57
N PRO A 421 -2.61 -45.63 12.36
CA PRO A 421 -2.18 -46.98 11.98
C PRO A 421 -1.70 -47.09 10.53
N ASP A 422 -2.00 -46.10 9.71
CA ASP A 422 -1.51 -45.90 8.34
C ASP A 422 -0.13 -45.22 8.28
N GLN A 423 0.44 -44.83 9.42
CA GLN A 423 1.75 -44.18 9.49
C GLN A 423 2.73 -44.94 10.39
N PRO A 424 4.02 -45.02 9.99
CA PRO A 424 5.05 -45.72 10.76
C PRO A 424 5.42 -44.99 12.07
N ASN A 425 5.23 -43.66 12.13
CA ASN A 425 5.54 -42.83 13.29
C ASN A 425 4.30 -41.98 13.64
N PRO A 426 3.67 -42.16 14.81
CA PRO A 426 2.53 -41.35 15.23
C PRO A 426 2.96 -39.89 15.50
N GLY A 427 2.24 -38.92 14.93
CA GLY A 427 2.48 -37.48 15.10
C GLY A 427 2.17 -36.66 13.83
N PRO A 428 2.29 -35.32 13.91
CA PRO A 428 2.09 -34.39 12.78
C PRO A 428 2.79 -34.86 11.50
N VAL A 429 2.05 -34.87 10.39
CA VAL A 429 2.50 -35.43 9.11
C VAL A 429 3.42 -34.43 8.40
N PRO A 430 4.70 -34.77 8.16
CA PRO A 430 5.59 -33.92 7.36
C PRO A 430 5.04 -33.71 5.96
N VAL A 431 5.35 -32.56 5.36
CA VAL A 431 5.07 -32.30 3.94
C VAL A 431 5.63 -33.46 3.09
N PRO A 432 4.79 -34.21 2.36
CA PRO A 432 5.27 -35.29 1.52
C PRO A 432 6.19 -34.77 0.41
N ALA A 433 7.28 -35.48 0.11
CA ALA A 433 8.22 -35.09 -0.96
C ALA A 433 7.58 -35.00 -2.37
N ASN A 434 6.37 -35.51 -2.52
CA ASN A 434 5.60 -35.47 -3.77
C ASN A 434 4.30 -34.65 -3.62
N ALA A 435 4.20 -33.81 -2.59
CA ALA A 435 3.18 -32.79 -2.45
C ALA A 435 3.18 -31.86 -3.68
N ARG A 436 2.00 -31.32 -3.99
CA ARG A 436 1.87 -30.23 -4.97
C ARG A 436 1.98 -28.91 -4.25
N HIS A 437 2.46 -27.90 -4.96
CA HIS A 437 2.67 -26.55 -4.48
C HIS A 437 2.13 -25.54 -5.52
N PHE A 438 2.07 -24.27 -5.16
CA PHE A 438 1.66 -23.15 -5.99
C PHE A 438 2.63 -21.97 -5.80
N ASP A 439 2.56 -20.97 -6.66
CA ASP A 439 3.62 -19.96 -6.78
C ASP A 439 3.61 -18.89 -5.65
N THR A 440 2.55 -18.81 -4.85
CA THR A 440 2.43 -17.90 -3.69
C THR A 440 3.09 -18.52 -2.45
N PRO A 441 4.14 -17.90 -1.86
CA PRO A 441 4.75 -18.36 -0.61
C PRO A 441 3.99 -17.84 0.62
N PHE A 442 4.29 -18.37 1.82
CA PHE A 442 3.82 -17.74 3.07
C PHE A 442 4.51 -16.39 3.28
N LEU A 443 5.81 -16.33 2.97
CA LEU A 443 6.62 -15.12 3.03
C LEU A 443 7.43 -14.95 1.74
N THR A 444 7.38 -13.74 1.19
CA THR A 444 8.26 -13.27 0.12
C THR A 444 9.37 -12.38 0.70
N ASP A 445 9.00 -11.55 1.68
CA ASP A 445 9.89 -10.56 2.27
C ASP A 445 10.27 -11.02 3.68
N ILE A 446 11.48 -11.58 3.77
CA ILE A 446 12.05 -12.19 4.97
C ILE A 446 13.35 -11.48 5.30
N ALA A 447 13.59 -11.16 6.57
CA ALA A 447 14.88 -10.66 7.05
C ALA A 447 16.01 -11.54 6.51
N HIS A 448 17.05 -10.93 5.92
CA HIS A 448 18.07 -11.69 5.20
C HIS A 448 18.80 -12.73 6.06
N ASN A 449 18.95 -12.45 7.35
CA ASN A 449 19.54 -13.37 8.30
C ASN A 449 18.60 -14.49 8.74
N ALA A 450 17.30 -14.41 8.44
CA ALA A 450 16.28 -15.38 8.78
C ALA A 450 15.81 -16.23 7.59
N ASP A 451 16.27 -15.94 6.36
CA ASP A 451 15.85 -16.64 5.14
C ASP A 451 16.35 -18.11 5.11
N PRO A 452 15.43 -19.10 5.14
CA PRO A 452 15.80 -20.52 5.12
C PRO A 452 16.05 -21.06 3.69
N SER A 453 16.00 -20.21 2.65
CA SER A 453 16.16 -20.62 1.27
C SER A 453 17.55 -21.21 0.98
N PRO A 454 17.67 -22.21 0.07
CA PRO A 454 18.97 -22.77 -0.30
C PRO A 454 19.99 -21.74 -0.77
N GLN A 455 21.20 -21.77 -0.19
CA GLN A 455 22.28 -20.80 -0.43
C GLN A 455 23.42 -21.41 -1.26
N ASP A 456 23.97 -20.67 -2.22
CA ASP A 456 25.22 -21.03 -2.92
C ASP A 456 26.42 -20.72 -2.01
N THR A 457 26.79 -21.68 -1.16
CA THR A 457 27.84 -21.51 -0.15
C THR A 457 29.26 -21.62 -0.69
N ASP A 458 29.46 -22.19 -1.88
CA ASP A 458 30.78 -22.37 -2.50
C ASP A 458 31.05 -21.45 -3.69
N HIS A 459 30.10 -20.55 -3.99
CA HIS A 459 30.15 -19.58 -5.10
C HIS A 459 30.42 -20.25 -6.44
N ASN A 460 29.87 -21.45 -6.63
CA ASN A 460 30.07 -22.24 -7.83
C ASN A 460 28.70 -22.56 -8.46
N PRO A 461 28.36 -21.92 -9.59
CA PRO A 461 27.08 -22.15 -10.26
C PRO A 461 26.85 -23.60 -10.73
N GLY A 462 27.90 -24.45 -10.73
CA GLY A 462 27.82 -25.87 -11.06
C GLY A 462 27.44 -26.78 -9.90
N THR A 463 27.40 -26.28 -8.67
CA THR A 463 26.99 -26.99 -7.46
C THR A 463 25.59 -26.53 -7.04
N PRO A 464 24.66 -27.44 -6.71
CA PRO A 464 23.35 -27.06 -6.22
C PRO A 464 23.45 -26.27 -4.91
N PRO A 465 22.67 -25.18 -4.73
CA PRO A 465 22.55 -24.49 -3.47
C PRO A 465 22.18 -25.44 -2.33
N VAL A 466 22.73 -25.19 -1.14
CA VAL A 466 22.54 -26.03 0.05
C VAL A 466 21.58 -25.31 1.00
N PRO A 467 20.52 -25.98 1.51
CA PRO A 467 19.67 -25.42 2.55
C PRO A 467 20.50 -25.05 3.79
N PRO A 468 20.39 -23.81 4.31
CA PRO A 468 21.01 -23.44 5.57
C PRO A 468 20.34 -24.18 6.74
N VAL A 469 21.00 -24.20 7.89
CA VAL A 469 20.47 -24.79 9.13
C VAL A 469 20.13 -23.70 10.15
N PRO A 470 19.19 -23.93 11.07
CA PRO A 470 18.99 -23.03 12.21
C PRO A 470 20.30 -22.75 12.92
N ASP A 471 20.48 -21.53 13.41
CA ASP A 471 21.62 -21.20 14.24
C ASP A 471 21.55 -21.88 15.62
N ALA A 472 22.50 -21.55 16.50
CA ALA A 472 22.65 -22.25 17.78
C ALA A 472 22.00 -21.54 18.96
N ASP A 473 21.53 -20.29 18.79
CA ASP A 473 20.96 -19.53 19.88
C ASP A 473 19.45 -19.72 20.00
N SER A 474 18.76 -18.82 20.68
CA SER A 474 17.32 -18.97 20.95
C SER A 474 16.65 -17.59 21.07
N VAL A 475 17.26 -16.58 20.46
CA VAL A 475 16.87 -15.18 20.58
C VAL A 475 16.93 -14.56 19.20
N ALA A 476 15.78 -14.05 18.73
CA ALA A 476 15.73 -13.27 17.50
C ALA A 476 16.77 -12.14 17.55
N SER A 477 17.66 -12.13 16.57
CA SER A 477 18.75 -11.17 16.51
C SER A 477 18.23 -9.74 16.41
N SER A 478 18.96 -8.80 17.03
CA SER A 478 18.73 -7.39 16.82
C SER A 478 19.24 -7.02 15.41
N ASP A 479 18.32 -7.02 14.44
CA ASP A 479 18.38 -6.46 13.07
C ASP A 479 19.71 -6.53 12.29
N PHE A 480 19.69 -7.19 11.13
CA PHE A 480 20.83 -7.40 10.21
C PHE A 480 22.11 -7.98 10.83
N ALA A 481 22.04 -8.60 12.01
CA ALA A 481 23.18 -9.27 12.60
C ALA A 481 23.67 -10.40 11.67
N ASN A 482 24.96 -10.39 11.33
CA ASN A 482 25.55 -11.38 10.44
C ASN A 482 25.39 -12.80 11.00
N GLN A 483 24.79 -13.68 10.19
CA GLN A 483 24.72 -15.10 10.46
C GLN A 483 26.00 -15.82 10.03
N PRO A 484 26.48 -16.83 10.78
CA PRO A 484 27.50 -17.74 10.30
C PRO A 484 27.13 -18.32 8.91
N PRO A 485 28.11 -18.51 8.00
CA PRO A 485 27.81 -19.09 6.69
C PRO A 485 27.11 -20.44 6.78
N GLY A 486 25.99 -20.58 6.06
CA GLY A 486 25.15 -21.78 6.07
C GLY A 486 24.21 -21.89 7.27
N THR A 487 24.04 -20.83 8.08
CA THR A 487 23.00 -20.76 9.12
C THR A 487 22.00 -19.63 8.86
N TYR A 488 20.84 -19.71 9.51
CA TYR A 488 19.83 -18.65 9.57
C TYR A 488 19.23 -18.56 10.98
N ASP A 489 18.69 -17.39 11.33
CA ASP A 489 18.02 -17.08 12.59
C ASP A 489 16.57 -17.57 12.56
N ASP A 490 16.30 -18.74 13.15
CA ASP A 490 14.96 -19.31 13.13
C ASP A 490 14.01 -18.63 14.13
N GLU A 491 14.51 -18.00 15.20
CA GLU A 491 13.68 -17.17 16.07
C GLU A 491 13.18 -15.90 15.39
N MET A 492 14.04 -15.23 14.60
CA MET A 492 13.64 -14.09 13.79
C MET A 492 12.67 -14.51 12.69
N LEU A 493 12.90 -15.66 12.03
CA LEU A 493 11.93 -16.21 11.06
C LEU A 493 10.57 -16.46 11.74
N ASN A 494 10.58 -17.05 12.93
CA ASN A 494 9.40 -17.33 13.73
C ASN A 494 8.61 -16.06 14.14
N ALA A 495 9.27 -14.91 14.20
CA ALA A 495 8.65 -13.62 14.52
C ALA A 495 7.95 -12.95 13.34
N HIS A 496 8.20 -13.37 12.09
CA HIS A 496 7.55 -12.79 10.92
C HIS A 496 6.04 -13.06 10.93
N PHE A 497 5.26 -12.01 10.63
CA PHE A 497 3.82 -12.10 10.52
C PHE A 497 3.41 -12.86 9.25
N ILE A 498 2.33 -13.63 9.32
CA ILE A 498 1.77 -14.38 8.20
C ILE A 498 0.39 -13.76 7.87
N ALA A 499 0.19 -13.43 6.60
CA ALA A 499 -1.03 -12.85 6.08
C ALA A 499 -1.41 -13.49 4.75
N GLY A 500 -2.43 -12.94 4.09
CA GLY A 500 -2.84 -13.38 2.75
C GLY A 500 -1.80 -13.12 1.66
N ASP A 501 -1.06 -12.02 1.81
CA ASP A 501 0.09 -11.62 1.00
C ASP A 501 1.41 -11.84 1.74
N GLY A 502 2.42 -12.33 1.02
CA GLY A 502 3.72 -12.70 1.57
C GLY A 502 4.67 -11.52 1.83
N ARG A 503 4.29 -10.29 1.49
CA ARG A 503 5.10 -9.07 1.67
C ARG A 503 4.67 -8.27 2.91
N VAL A 504 3.79 -8.79 3.76
CA VAL A 504 3.29 -8.14 5.01
C VAL A 504 4.40 -7.61 5.95
N ASN A 505 5.59 -8.21 5.92
CA ASN A 505 6.73 -7.81 6.76
C ASN A 505 7.71 -6.87 6.07
N GLU A 506 7.41 -6.41 4.84
CA GLU A 506 8.31 -5.54 4.07
C GLU A 506 8.75 -4.37 4.94
N ASN A 507 7.80 -3.62 5.51
CA ASN A 507 8.07 -2.62 6.54
C ASN A 507 6.97 -2.61 7.61
N ILE A 508 7.30 -2.18 8.83
CA ILE A 508 6.34 -2.14 9.96
C ILE A 508 5.15 -1.19 9.73
N GLY A 509 5.30 -0.23 8.82
CA GLY A 509 4.22 0.63 8.36
C GLY A 509 3.16 -0.17 7.62
N LEU A 510 3.55 -0.96 6.63
CA LEU A 510 2.66 -1.86 5.90
C LEU A 510 2.00 -2.89 6.85
N THR A 511 2.77 -3.46 7.79
CA THR A 511 2.24 -4.38 8.81
C THR A 511 1.07 -3.77 9.60
N THR A 512 1.09 -2.45 9.81
CA THR A 512 0.01 -1.72 10.51
C THR A 512 -1.32 -1.82 9.75
N ILE A 513 -1.31 -1.66 8.43
CA ILE A 513 -2.52 -1.73 7.61
C ILE A 513 -3.11 -3.14 7.64
N HIS A 514 -2.26 -4.18 7.55
CA HIS A 514 -2.69 -5.57 7.70
C HIS A 514 -3.30 -5.84 9.09
N GLN A 515 -2.69 -5.32 10.16
CA GLN A 515 -3.21 -5.49 11.53
C GLN A 515 -4.61 -4.88 11.66
N VAL A 516 -4.84 -3.69 11.08
CA VAL A 516 -6.14 -3.01 11.12
C VAL A 516 -7.24 -3.86 10.46
N PHE A 517 -7.00 -4.41 9.26
CA PHE A 517 -7.99 -5.28 8.60
C PHE A 517 -8.15 -6.66 9.25
N HIS A 518 -7.08 -7.21 9.84
CA HIS A 518 -7.16 -8.42 10.65
C HIS A 518 -8.07 -8.22 11.86
N SER A 519 -7.87 -7.11 12.58
CA SER A 519 -8.70 -6.73 13.72
C SER A 519 -10.16 -6.48 13.31
N GLU A 520 -10.41 -5.83 12.17
CA GLU A 520 -11.78 -5.59 11.69
C GLU A 520 -12.53 -6.89 11.39
N HIS A 521 -11.87 -7.86 10.73
CA HIS A 521 -12.46 -9.18 10.50
C HIS A 521 -12.91 -9.83 11.83
N ASP A 522 -12.01 -9.88 12.80
CA ASP A 522 -12.27 -10.52 14.10
C ASP A 522 -13.33 -9.76 14.92
N ARG A 523 -13.36 -8.43 14.84
CA ARG A 523 -14.40 -7.58 15.44
C ARG A 523 -15.77 -7.91 14.86
N LEU A 524 -15.88 -8.00 13.52
CA LEU A 524 -17.13 -8.33 12.83
C LEU A 524 -17.68 -9.70 13.24
N ILE A 525 -16.82 -10.69 13.53
CA ILE A 525 -17.28 -12.00 14.03
C ILE A 525 -18.05 -11.84 15.34
N GLU A 526 -17.57 -11.01 16.27
CA GLU A 526 -18.26 -10.78 17.54
C GLU A 526 -19.50 -9.91 17.35
N ASP A 527 -19.47 -8.91 16.47
CA ASP A 527 -20.64 -8.10 16.12
C ASP A 527 -21.77 -8.97 15.53
N ILE A 528 -21.45 -9.84 14.58
CA ILE A 528 -22.40 -10.79 13.97
C ILE A 528 -23.02 -11.71 15.04
N LYS A 529 -22.21 -12.25 15.96
CA LYS A 529 -22.72 -13.10 17.05
C LYS A 529 -23.65 -12.30 17.97
N ASN A 530 -23.31 -11.05 18.27
CA ASN A 530 -24.12 -10.17 19.12
C ASN A 530 -25.46 -9.84 18.44
N THR A 531 -25.45 -9.42 17.17
CA THR A 531 -26.68 -9.18 16.39
C THR A 531 -27.59 -10.40 16.36
N LEU A 532 -27.04 -11.59 16.10
CA LEU A 532 -27.83 -12.82 16.00
C LEU A 532 -28.39 -13.30 17.35
N THR A 533 -27.74 -12.96 18.47
CA THR A 533 -28.15 -13.43 19.81
C THR A 533 -29.06 -12.46 20.54
N THR A 534 -29.04 -11.18 20.18
CA THR A 534 -29.89 -10.13 20.76
C THR A 534 -31.31 -10.14 20.20
N ASP A 535 -31.52 -10.56 18.93
CA ASP A 535 -32.86 -10.72 18.36
C ASP A 535 -33.56 -11.98 18.90
N THR A 536 -34.35 -11.77 19.96
CA THR A 536 -35.16 -12.82 20.61
C THR A 536 -36.54 -13.03 19.97
N SER A 537 -36.85 -12.36 18.85
CA SER A 537 -38.09 -12.58 18.11
C SER A 537 -38.16 -14.00 17.54
N ALA A 538 -39.36 -14.46 17.15
CA ALA A 538 -39.51 -15.80 16.55
C ALA A 538 -38.71 -15.95 15.24
N SER A 539 -38.61 -14.86 14.46
CA SER A 539 -37.76 -14.75 13.27
C SER A 539 -36.28 -14.80 13.64
N GLY A 540 -35.85 -14.03 14.65
CA GLY A 540 -34.47 -14.01 15.13
C GLY A 540 -33.99 -15.37 15.61
N VAL A 541 -34.78 -16.05 16.44
CA VAL A 541 -34.47 -17.43 16.91
C VAL A 541 -34.36 -18.42 15.74
N THR A 542 -35.21 -18.27 14.72
CA THR A 542 -35.15 -19.11 13.50
C THR A 542 -33.90 -18.81 12.67
N ALA A 543 -33.54 -17.54 12.56
CA ALA A 543 -32.33 -17.10 11.86
C ALA A 543 -31.07 -17.59 12.59
N LEU A 544 -30.95 -17.36 13.90
CA LEU A 544 -29.85 -17.83 14.74
C LEU A 544 -29.60 -19.34 14.59
N ALA A 545 -30.66 -20.15 14.52
CA ALA A 545 -30.53 -21.59 14.31
C ALA A 545 -29.82 -21.98 13.00
N GLN A 546 -29.82 -21.13 11.98
CA GLN A 546 -29.05 -21.34 10.75
C GLN A 546 -27.55 -21.05 10.94
N TRP A 547 -27.16 -20.29 11.95
CA TRP A 547 -25.76 -19.96 12.23
C TRP A 547 -25.14 -20.87 13.29
N LYS A 548 -25.95 -21.68 14.00
CA LYS A 548 -25.47 -22.68 14.95
C LYS A 548 -25.17 -24.01 14.27
N LEU A 549 -24.13 -24.68 14.74
CA LEU A 549 -23.74 -26.03 14.34
C LEU A 549 -23.27 -26.78 15.59
N THR A 550 -23.95 -27.85 15.98
CA THR A 550 -23.65 -28.58 17.24
C THR A 550 -22.20 -29.04 17.35
N ALA A 551 -21.58 -29.41 16.22
CA ALA A 551 -20.19 -29.87 16.16
C ALA A 551 -19.18 -28.73 15.88
N GLY A 552 -19.63 -27.47 15.81
CA GLY A 552 -18.77 -26.31 15.55
C GLY A 552 -18.22 -25.67 16.84
N ALA A 553 -17.32 -24.69 16.68
CA ALA A 553 -16.68 -23.98 17.79
C ALA A 553 -17.74 -23.28 18.66
N ASP A 554 -17.83 -23.64 19.94
CA ASP A 554 -18.87 -23.14 20.87
C ASP A 554 -20.31 -23.23 20.32
N GLY A 555 -20.55 -24.27 19.51
CA GLY A 555 -21.83 -24.51 18.85
C GLY A 555 -22.15 -23.55 17.69
N TRP A 556 -21.19 -22.77 17.20
CA TRP A 556 -21.31 -21.89 16.04
C TRP A 556 -20.80 -22.55 14.77
N ASN A 557 -21.40 -22.18 13.64
CA ASN A 557 -20.88 -22.53 12.33
C ASN A 557 -19.78 -21.54 11.92
N GLY A 558 -18.54 -21.79 12.34
CA GLY A 558 -17.40 -20.91 12.06
C GLY A 558 -17.13 -20.69 10.58
N GLU A 559 -17.46 -21.64 9.70
CA GLU A 559 -17.35 -21.45 8.25
C GLU A 559 -18.27 -20.34 7.75
N ARG A 560 -19.51 -20.27 8.27
CA ARG A 560 -20.45 -19.20 7.90
C ARG A 560 -20.03 -17.87 8.50
N LEU A 561 -19.53 -17.87 9.74
CA LEU A 561 -19.03 -16.66 10.39
C LEU A 561 -17.84 -16.07 9.63
N PHE A 562 -16.83 -16.88 9.29
CA PHE A 562 -15.67 -16.44 8.52
C PHE A 562 -16.08 -15.80 7.19
N GLN A 563 -16.96 -16.47 6.43
CA GLN A 563 -17.44 -15.93 5.16
C GLN A 563 -18.29 -14.68 5.32
N ALA A 564 -19.03 -14.54 6.42
CA ALA A 564 -19.83 -13.35 6.67
C ALA A 564 -18.96 -12.14 7.03
N ALA A 565 -17.95 -12.30 7.89
CA ALA A 565 -17.00 -11.23 8.19
C ALA A 565 -16.19 -10.86 6.94
N ARG A 566 -15.63 -11.85 6.22
CA ARG A 566 -14.95 -11.63 4.93
C ARG A 566 -15.82 -10.86 3.94
N PHE A 567 -17.09 -11.24 3.79
CA PHE A 567 -18.02 -10.57 2.87
C PHE A 567 -18.16 -9.08 3.16
N VAL A 568 -18.23 -8.70 4.44
CA VAL A 568 -18.36 -7.32 4.87
C VAL A 568 -17.03 -6.58 4.69
N THR A 569 -15.92 -7.13 5.21
CA THR A 569 -14.59 -6.50 5.12
C THR A 569 -14.13 -6.30 3.67
N GLU A 570 -14.45 -7.22 2.75
CA GLU A 570 -14.19 -7.04 1.32
C GLU A 570 -14.86 -5.77 0.78
N MET A 571 -16.11 -5.52 1.17
CA MET A 571 -16.86 -4.35 0.67
C MET A 571 -16.45 -3.07 1.38
N GLU A 572 -16.10 -3.12 2.67
CA GLU A 572 -15.47 -1.98 3.35
C GLU A 572 -14.20 -1.58 2.61
N TYR A 573 -13.33 -2.55 2.29
CA TYR A 573 -12.12 -2.26 1.53
C TYR A 573 -12.38 -1.70 0.13
N GLN A 574 -13.36 -2.24 -0.60
CA GLN A 574 -13.75 -1.70 -1.90
C GLN A 574 -14.19 -0.24 -1.82
N HIS A 575 -15.02 0.09 -0.83
CA HIS A 575 -15.42 1.46 -0.54
C HIS A 575 -14.20 2.35 -0.30
N LEU A 576 -13.36 2.00 0.68
CA LEU A 576 -12.18 2.81 1.06
C LEU A 576 -11.18 2.99 -0.09
N VAL A 577 -10.96 1.97 -0.90
CA VAL A 577 -10.05 2.03 -2.05
C VAL A 577 -10.54 3.01 -3.10
N PHE A 578 -11.83 2.98 -3.46
CA PHE A 578 -12.34 3.82 -4.55
C PHE A 578 -12.73 5.22 -4.06
N GLU A 579 -13.35 5.31 -2.90
CA GLU A 579 -13.89 6.56 -2.36
C GLU A 579 -12.82 7.46 -1.75
N GLU A 580 -11.85 6.89 -1.01
CA GLU A 580 -10.82 7.69 -0.32
C GLU A 580 -9.45 7.62 -1.01
N PHE A 581 -8.96 6.44 -1.37
CA PHE A 581 -7.60 6.30 -1.89
C PHE A 581 -7.46 6.66 -3.37
N ALA A 582 -8.17 5.95 -4.26
CA ALA A 582 -7.99 6.05 -5.70
C ALA A 582 -8.41 7.42 -6.23
N ARG A 583 -9.47 8.02 -5.67
CA ARG A 583 -9.90 9.37 -6.05
C ARG A 583 -9.01 10.48 -5.49
N LYS A 584 -8.29 10.24 -4.39
CA LYS A 584 -7.22 11.15 -3.96
C LYS A 584 -6.05 11.16 -4.95
N VAL A 585 -5.75 10.03 -5.59
CA VAL A 585 -4.80 9.97 -6.71
C VAL A 585 -5.35 10.60 -7.98
N GLN A 586 -6.57 10.22 -8.39
CA GLN A 586 -7.25 10.74 -9.58
C GLN A 586 -8.76 10.96 -9.31
N PRO A 587 -9.18 12.21 -9.05
CA PRO A 587 -10.58 12.54 -8.77
C PRO A 587 -11.56 12.21 -9.91
N ALA A 588 -11.08 12.07 -11.15
CA ALA A 588 -11.90 11.77 -12.33
C ALA A 588 -12.36 10.31 -12.43
N ILE A 589 -11.87 9.40 -11.58
CA ILE A 589 -12.41 8.03 -11.51
C ILE A 589 -13.89 8.14 -11.09
N ASN A 590 -14.79 7.67 -11.95
CA ASN A 590 -16.21 7.95 -11.83
C ASN A 590 -16.76 7.68 -10.41
N PRO A 591 -17.34 8.70 -9.75
CA PRO A 591 -18.13 8.52 -8.55
C PRO A 591 -19.49 7.96 -8.96
N PHE A 592 -19.81 6.76 -8.49
CA PHE A 592 -21.17 6.21 -8.51
C PHE A 592 -21.92 6.24 -9.85
N GLU A 593 -21.99 5.08 -10.49
CA GLU A 593 -23.10 4.81 -11.42
C GLU A 593 -24.15 4.00 -10.63
N PRO A 594 -25.19 4.62 -10.03
CA PRO A 594 -26.20 3.93 -9.21
C PRO A 594 -26.98 2.86 -10.00
N PHE A 595 -26.82 2.82 -11.32
CA PHE A 595 -27.33 1.81 -12.24
C PHE A 595 -26.25 1.09 -13.06
N ALA A 596 -24.96 1.22 -12.71
CA ALA A 596 -23.90 0.45 -13.36
C ALA A 596 -24.12 -1.02 -13.09
N PHE A 597 -24.60 -1.71 -14.11
CA PHE A 597 -24.51 -3.14 -14.19
C PHE A 597 -23.06 -3.51 -14.51
N THR A 598 -22.57 -4.58 -13.89
CA THR A 598 -21.26 -5.16 -14.21
C THR A 598 -21.10 -5.34 -15.71
N GLN A 599 -20.02 -4.80 -16.24
CA GLN A 599 -19.67 -4.89 -17.65
C GLN A 599 -18.94 -6.22 -17.90
N THR A 600 -19.70 -7.25 -18.25
CA THR A 600 -19.15 -8.61 -18.44
C THR A 600 -18.23 -8.76 -19.65
N ASP A 601 -18.19 -7.80 -20.57
CA ASP A 601 -17.30 -7.81 -21.74
C ASP A 601 -15.90 -7.25 -21.44
N LEU A 602 -15.68 -6.66 -20.26
CA LEU A 602 -14.37 -6.19 -19.81
C LEU A 602 -13.51 -7.34 -19.25
N ASN A 603 -12.21 -7.27 -19.49
CA ASN A 603 -11.20 -8.03 -18.74
C ASN A 603 -10.41 -7.07 -17.84
N PRO A 604 -10.73 -7.04 -16.53
CA PRO A 604 -10.16 -6.06 -15.61
C PRO A 604 -8.82 -6.50 -15.00
N ALA A 605 -8.26 -7.64 -15.40
CA ALA A 605 -6.97 -8.10 -14.91
C ALA A 605 -5.88 -7.04 -15.07
N ILE A 606 -5.03 -6.90 -14.04
CA ILE A 606 -3.96 -5.90 -13.98
C ILE A 606 -3.07 -5.97 -15.22
N ARG A 607 -2.87 -4.82 -15.87
CA ARG A 607 -2.03 -4.72 -17.07
C ARG A 607 -0.53 -4.70 -16.69
N ALA A 608 0.32 -5.29 -17.55
CA ALA A 608 1.76 -5.33 -17.33
C ALA A 608 2.39 -3.94 -17.15
N GLU A 609 1.93 -2.94 -17.91
CA GLU A 609 2.43 -1.56 -17.79
C GLU A 609 2.02 -0.91 -16.45
N PHE A 610 0.89 -1.31 -15.88
CA PHE A 610 0.47 -0.88 -14.54
C PHE A 610 1.39 -1.46 -13.47
N ALA A 611 1.52 -2.79 -13.41
CA ALA A 611 2.30 -3.50 -12.38
C ALA A 611 3.83 -3.28 -12.45
N HIS A 612 4.38 -3.22 -13.66
CA HIS A 612 5.84 -3.18 -13.86
C HIS A 612 6.39 -1.78 -14.05
N ALA A 613 5.54 -0.75 -14.11
CA ALA A 613 5.98 0.65 -14.21
C ALA A 613 5.05 1.61 -13.48
N VAL A 614 3.78 1.78 -13.90
CA VAL A 614 2.98 2.94 -13.47
C VAL A 614 2.69 2.98 -11.97
N TYR A 615 2.16 1.90 -11.38
CA TYR A 615 1.72 1.93 -9.98
C TYR A 615 2.88 2.07 -8.98
N ARG A 616 4.11 1.82 -9.44
CA ARG A 616 5.36 2.04 -8.71
C ARG A 616 5.67 3.52 -8.48
N PHE A 617 4.74 4.43 -8.76
CA PHE A 617 4.87 5.83 -8.37
C PHE A 617 5.01 5.99 -6.85
N GLY A 618 4.42 5.07 -6.07
CA GLY A 618 4.47 5.08 -4.60
C GLY A 618 5.88 5.10 -4.01
N HIS A 619 6.88 4.58 -4.74
CA HIS A 619 8.27 4.59 -4.30
C HIS A 619 8.88 6.00 -4.18
N SER A 620 8.32 7.00 -4.88
CA SER A 620 8.75 8.41 -4.75
C SER A 620 8.19 9.10 -3.50
N MET A 621 7.11 8.55 -2.93
CA MET A 621 6.35 9.18 -1.84
C MET A 621 6.90 8.88 -0.44
N LEU A 622 7.70 7.82 -0.29
CA LEU A 622 8.28 7.37 0.98
C LEU A 622 9.36 8.35 1.48
N THR A 623 9.43 8.52 2.80
CA THR A 623 10.40 9.38 3.50
C THR A 623 11.50 8.56 4.19
N GLU A 624 12.53 9.21 4.75
CA GLU A 624 13.63 8.52 5.46
C GLU A 624 13.24 7.89 6.82
N THR A 625 12.02 8.13 7.31
CA THR A 625 11.60 7.78 8.68
C THR A 625 10.18 7.23 8.67
N ILE A 626 9.94 6.15 9.42
CA ILE A 626 8.60 5.72 9.81
C ILE A 626 8.28 6.42 11.14
N SER A 627 7.47 7.48 11.07
CA SER A 627 7.09 8.24 12.27
C SER A 627 6.08 7.48 13.12
N ARG A 628 6.24 7.53 14.44
CA ARG A 628 5.43 6.80 15.42
C ARG A 628 5.19 7.65 16.66
N ARG A 629 3.95 7.71 17.11
CA ARG A 629 3.50 8.52 18.25
C ARG A 629 2.65 7.68 19.19
N ASN A 630 3.19 7.35 20.34
CA ASN A 630 2.43 6.59 21.35
C ASN A 630 1.22 7.37 21.88
N ALA A 631 0.24 6.67 22.43
CA ALA A 631 -0.97 7.27 23.01
C ALA A 631 -0.71 8.27 24.15
N ASP A 632 0.46 8.21 24.79
CA ASP A 632 0.89 9.18 25.82
C ASP A 632 1.60 10.42 25.24
N GLY A 633 1.66 10.54 23.91
CA GLY A 633 2.34 11.61 23.17
C GLY A 633 3.85 11.39 22.99
N SER A 634 4.44 10.34 23.58
CA SER A 634 5.87 10.07 23.42
C SER A 634 6.22 9.63 22.00
N ASP A 635 7.37 10.12 21.53
CA ASP A 635 7.96 9.79 20.24
C ASP A 635 8.66 8.43 20.30
N ASN A 636 8.53 7.64 19.26
CA ASN A 636 9.31 6.43 19.06
C ASN A 636 9.64 6.20 17.58
N ASP A 637 9.89 7.24 16.80
CA ASP A 637 10.26 7.16 15.38
C ASP A 637 11.41 6.16 15.11
N ILE A 638 11.41 5.56 13.92
CA ILE A 638 12.48 4.68 13.44
C ILE A 638 12.86 5.06 12.01
N SER A 639 14.13 4.92 11.64
CA SER A 639 14.53 5.11 10.24
C SER A 639 13.81 4.09 9.36
N LEU A 640 13.47 4.49 8.13
CA LEU A 640 12.85 3.61 7.16
C LEU A 640 13.68 2.32 6.97
N LEU A 641 15.01 2.45 6.90
CA LEU A 641 15.93 1.32 6.79
C LEU A 641 15.75 0.27 7.90
N ASN A 642 15.69 0.70 9.16
CA ASN A 642 15.58 -0.22 10.30
C ASN A 642 14.15 -0.73 10.51
N GLY A 643 13.17 -0.11 9.86
CA GLY A 643 11.78 -0.54 9.84
C GLY A 643 11.49 -1.63 8.80
N PHE A 644 12.40 -1.86 7.86
CA PHE A 644 12.24 -2.90 6.85
C PHE A 644 12.59 -4.29 7.41
N LEU A 645 11.81 -5.31 7.05
CA LEU A 645 12.03 -6.72 7.41
C LEU A 645 12.31 -6.95 8.90
N ASN A 646 11.77 -6.08 9.76
CA ASN A 646 12.00 -6.10 11.20
C ASN A 646 10.70 -6.22 12.01
N PRO A 647 10.01 -7.38 11.94
CA PRO A 647 8.75 -7.61 12.65
C PRO A 647 8.83 -7.29 14.17
N PRO A 648 9.89 -7.63 14.91
CA PRO A 648 9.99 -7.27 16.33
C PRO A 648 9.97 -5.77 16.61
N ALA A 649 10.36 -4.91 15.66
CA ALA A 649 10.31 -3.46 15.83
C ALA A 649 8.88 -2.89 15.84
N TYR A 650 7.91 -3.62 15.28
CA TYR A 650 6.51 -3.20 15.21
C TYR A 650 5.92 -2.89 16.59
N THR A 651 6.15 -3.78 17.57
CA THR A 651 5.61 -3.61 18.94
C THR A 651 6.47 -2.76 19.88
N GLN A 652 7.54 -2.12 19.40
CA GLN A 652 8.46 -1.35 20.25
C GLN A 652 7.99 0.10 20.45
N GLY A 653 7.47 0.41 21.63
CA GLY A 653 7.01 1.75 22.04
C GLY A 653 8.11 2.67 22.59
N GLY A 654 9.39 2.36 22.37
CA GLY A 654 10.50 3.14 22.92
C GLY A 654 10.45 3.19 24.45
N SER A 655 10.31 4.39 25.02
CA SER A 655 10.17 4.58 26.48
C SER A 655 8.91 3.97 27.09
N ALA A 656 7.86 3.74 26.28
CA ALA A 656 6.63 3.09 26.73
C ALA A 656 6.77 1.55 26.87
N GLY A 657 7.88 0.97 26.40
CA GLY A 657 8.10 -0.48 26.40
C GLY A 657 7.37 -1.20 25.26
N THR A 658 7.11 -2.49 25.40
CA THR A 658 6.37 -3.27 24.40
C THR A 658 4.89 -2.88 24.40
N LEU A 659 4.38 -2.53 23.22
CA LEU A 659 2.98 -2.16 22.98
C LEU A 659 2.14 -3.41 22.68
N SER A 660 0.83 -3.34 22.96
CA SER A 660 -0.13 -4.30 22.39
C SER A 660 -0.25 -4.10 20.87
N PRO A 661 -0.78 -5.07 20.11
CA PRO A 661 -0.96 -4.91 18.66
C PRO A 661 -1.80 -3.69 18.28
N GLN A 662 -2.90 -3.39 18.99
CA GLN A 662 -3.70 -2.17 18.74
C GLN A 662 -2.95 -0.87 19.06
N ALA A 663 -2.13 -0.87 20.12
CA ALA A 663 -1.34 0.30 20.50
C ALA A 663 -0.16 0.51 19.56
N ALA A 664 0.44 -0.56 19.04
CA ALA A 664 1.46 -0.51 18.00
C ALA A 664 0.89 0.07 16.70
N ALA A 665 -0.25 -0.45 16.24
CA ALA A 665 -0.95 0.06 15.07
C ALA A 665 -1.31 1.54 15.24
N GLY A 666 -1.93 1.91 16.38
CA GLY A 666 -2.28 3.29 16.68
C GLY A 666 -1.07 4.22 16.72
N SER A 667 0.07 3.75 17.25
CA SER A 667 1.31 4.52 17.30
C SER A 667 1.84 4.87 15.91
N VAL A 668 1.86 3.91 15.00
CA VAL A 668 2.28 4.14 13.60
C VAL A 668 1.29 5.04 12.87
N VAL A 669 -0.02 4.79 13.00
CA VAL A 669 -1.06 5.64 12.39
C VAL A 669 -0.87 7.10 12.81
N MET A 670 -0.78 7.38 14.11
CA MET A 670 -0.70 8.76 14.60
C MET A 670 0.60 9.45 14.18
N GLY A 671 1.72 8.71 14.11
CA GLY A 671 2.97 9.28 13.62
C GLY A 671 2.95 9.57 12.12
N MET A 672 2.50 8.61 11.31
CA MET A 672 2.57 8.71 9.85
C MET A 672 1.42 9.53 9.22
N SER A 673 0.29 9.70 9.92
CA SER A 673 -0.78 10.61 9.48
C SER A 673 -0.41 12.09 9.63
N ASP A 674 0.50 12.40 10.56
CA ASP A 674 1.04 13.75 10.76
C ASP A 674 2.35 14.01 9.99
N GLN A 675 2.88 12.97 9.33
CA GLN A 675 4.10 13.06 8.54
C GLN A 675 3.75 13.34 7.07
N THR A 676 3.99 14.57 6.59
CA THR A 676 3.89 14.88 5.15
C THR A 676 4.77 13.95 4.33
N GLY A 677 4.20 13.38 3.25
CA GLY A 677 4.96 12.51 2.34
C GLY A 677 5.90 13.31 1.41
N ASN A 678 6.87 12.62 0.81
CA ASN A 678 7.66 13.20 -0.29
C ASN A 678 6.76 13.45 -1.50
N GLU A 679 7.05 14.47 -2.31
CA GLU A 679 6.37 14.76 -3.58
C GLU A 679 6.41 13.54 -4.51
N LEU A 680 5.32 13.36 -5.28
CA LEU A 680 5.26 12.31 -6.30
C LEU A 680 5.99 12.83 -7.53
N ASP A 681 7.29 12.64 -7.63
CA ASP A 681 8.12 13.09 -8.74
C ASP A 681 9.25 12.10 -9.07
N GLU A 682 10.21 12.50 -9.91
CA GLU A 682 11.31 11.62 -10.33
C GLU A 682 12.36 11.34 -9.24
N PHE A 683 12.28 11.97 -8.07
CA PHE A 683 13.26 11.79 -6.99
C PHE A 683 12.85 10.67 -6.03
N VAL A 684 13.85 9.96 -5.50
CA VAL A 684 13.64 8.90 -4.50
C VAL A 684 14.69 9.03 -3.39
N THR A 685 14.21 8.87 -2.16
CA THR A 685 14.99 8.96 -0.92
C THR A 685 16.21 8.03 -0.92
N ASP A 686 17.32 8.45 -0.29
CA ASP A 686 18.59 7.71 -0.26
C ASP A 686 18.46 6.30 0.34
N THR A 687 17.62 6.12 1.38
CA THR A 687 17.34 4.79 1.94
C THR A 687 16.91 3.80 0.85
N LEU A 688 16.00 4.17 -0.05
CA LEU A 688 15.50 3.29 -1.11
C LEU A 688 16.44 3.21 -2.32
N ARG A 689 17.21 4.27 -2.57
CA ARG A 689 18.08 4.38 -3.76
C ARG A 689 19.46 3.74 -3.56
N ASN A 690 19.98 3.71 -2.33
CA ASN A 690 21.36 3.30 -2.07
C ASN A 690 21.52 2.28 -0.94
N ASN A 691 20.55 2.20 -0.02
CA ASN A 691 20.63 1.36 1.17
C ASN A 691 19.52 0.31 1.24
N LEU A 692 18.82 0.06 0.12
CA LEU A 692 17.80 -0.97 0.09
C LEU A 692 18.44 -2.32 0.46
N LEU A 693 17.72 -3.08 1.24
CA LEU A 693 18.16 -4.28 1.94
C LEU A 693 18.99 -5.24 1.06
N GLY A 694 20.19 -5.58 1.53
CA GLY A 694 21.11 -6.53 0.89
C GLY A 694 22.50 -5.96 0.57
N LEU A 695 23.17 -6.54 -0.44
CA LEU A 695 24.27 -5.88 -1.15
C LEU A 695 23.78 -4.52 -1.69
N PRO A 696 24.65 -3.53 -2.02
CA PRO A 696 24.18 -2.22 -2.42
C PRO A 696 23.07 -2.33 -3.48
N LEU A 697 21.84 -1.94 -3.12
CA LEU A 697 20.63 -2.17 -3.89
C LEU A 697 19.88 -0.85 -4.04
N ASP A 698 19.30 -0.66 -5.21
CA ASP A 698 18.65 0.57 -5.62
C ASP A 698 17.27 0.27 -6.20
N LEU A 699 16.22 0.70 -5.50
CA LEU A 699 14.84 0.45 -5.90
C LEU A 699 14.50 1.06 -7.26
N ALA A 700 14.99 2.27 -7.55
CA ALA A 700 14.75 2.95 -8.83
C ALA A 700 15.42 2.19 -9.98
N THR A 701 16.65 1.72 -9.76
CA THR A 701 17.36 0.82 -10.68
C THR A 701 16.58 -0.47 -10.91
N ILE A 702 16.04 -1.09 -9.85
CA ILE A 702 15.20 -2.29 -9.95
C ILE A 702 13.92 -2.01 -10.75
N ASN A 703 13.25 -0.89 -10.53
CA ASN A 703 12.02 -0.53 -11.24
C ASN A 703 12.24 -0.44 -12.75
N MET A 704 13.27 0.29 -13.18
CA MET A 704 13.61 0.40 -14.60
C MET A 704 14.06 -0.94 -15.19
N THR A 705 14.86 -1.70 -14.44
CA THR A 705 15.34 -3.01 -14.90
C THR A 705 14.20 -4.03 -15.02
N ARG A 706 13.22 -4.00 -14.10
CA ARG A 706 11.99 -4.80 -14.17
C ARG A 706 11.17 -4.40 -15.40
N ALA A 707 10.88 -3.12 -15.59
CA ALA A 707 10.13 -2.63 -16.75
C ALA A 707 10.75 -3.10 -18.07
N ARG A 708 12.08 -3.00 -18.22
CA ARG A 708 12.82 -3.51 -19.40
C ARG A 708 12.75 -5.04 -19.53
N SER A 709 12.90 -5.77 -18.42
CA SER A 709 12.81 -7.24 -18.39
C SER A 709 11.45 -7.75 -18.83
N GLU A 710 10.39 -7.06 -18.43
CA GLU A 710 9.01 -7.43 -18.76
C GLU A 710 8.50 -6.75 -20.04
N GLY A 711 9.39 -6.07 -20.79
CA GLY A 711 9.07 -5.51 -22.11
C GLY A 711 8.11 -4.33 -22.08
N VAL A 712 8.03 -3.58 -20.98
CA VAL A 712 7.29 -2.32 -20.91
C VAL A 712 7.91 -1.32 -21.89
N PRO A 713 7.14 -0.72 -22.82
CA PRO A 713 7.70 0.22 -23.77
C PRO A 713 8.21 1.51 -23.10
N PRO A 714 9.28 2.14 -23.62
CA PRO A 714 9.72 3.47 -23.18
C PRO A 714 8.60 4.52 -23.30
N LEU A 715 8.64 5.58 -22.49
CA LEU A 715 7.59 6.60 -22.36
C LEU A 715 7.08 7.09 -23.72
N ASN A 716 7.97 7.61 -24.58
CA ASN A 716 7.53 8.24 -25.82
C ASN A 716 7.01 7.22 -26.85
N VAL A 717 7.52 5.99 -26.81
CA VAL A 717 7.03 4.86 -27.61
C VAL A 717 5.65 4.44 -27.14
N PHE A 718 5.42 4.37 -25.83
CA PHE A 718 4.14 4.03 -25.21
C PHE A 718 3.08 5.09 -25.53
N ARG A 719 3.38 6.38 -25.29
CA ARG A 719 2.53 7.52 -25.66
C ARG A 719 2.11 7.47 -27.12
N ARG A 720 3.05 7.20 -28.03
CA ARG A 720 2.77 7.04 -29.47
C ARG A 720 1.80 5.89 -29.77
N GLN A 721 1.96 4.73 -29.12
CA GLN A 721 1.05 3.59 -29.31
C GLN A 721 -0.35 3.91 -28.80
N LEU A 722 -0.46 4.54 -27.63
CA LEU A 722 -1.74 4.97 -27.07
C LEU A 722 -2.41 6.02 -27.95
N PHE A 723 -1.70 7.09 -28.31
CA PHE A 723 -2.22 8.15 -29.18
C PHE A 723 -2.74 7.62 -30.52
N ASN A 724 -2.02 6.69 -31.16
CA ASN A 724 -2.46 6.09 -32.42
C ASN A 724 -3.75 5.27 -32.27
N ARG A 725 -4.04 4.75 -31.07
CA ARG A 725 -5.26 3.98 -30.79
C ARG A 725 -6.42 4.88 -30.36
N THR A 726 -6.17 5.88 -29.52
CA THR A 726 -7.21 6.69 -28.87
C THR A 726 -7.46 8.03 -29.56
N ASN A 727 -6.47 8.55 -30.28
CA ASN A 727 -6.43 9.93 -30.80
C ASN A 727 -6.55 11.00 -29.69
N ASP A 728 -6.17 10.66 -28.46
CA ASP A 728 -6.19 11.57 -27.30
C ASP A 728 -5.03 12.57 -27.35
N GLY A 729 -5.35 13.86 -27.42
CA GLY A 729 -4.36 14.93 -27.47
C GLY A 729 -3.40 14.98 -26.29
N GLN A 730 -3.81 14.50 -25.11
CA GLN A 730 -2.98 14.48 -23.90
C GLN A 730 -1.85 13.45 -23.99
N LEU A 731 -1.98 12.43 -24.84
CA LEU A 731 -1.03 11.34 -24.99
C LEU A 731 -0.11 11.50 -26.21
N ARG A 732 -0.08 12.69 -26.82
CA ARG A 732 0.79 12.95 -27.98
C ARG A 732 2.26 12.69 -27.60
N PRO A 733 3.02 11.95 -28.43
CA PRO A 733 4.44 11.77 -28.18
C PRO A 733 5.16 13.11 -28.26
N TYR A 734 6.14 13.31 -27.38
CA TYR A 734 7.02 14.46 -27.40
C TYR A 734 7.87 14.44 -28.67
N THR A 735 8.00 15.61 -29.29
CA THR A 735 8.61 15.79 -30.62
C THR A 735 10.09 16.11 -30.57
N SER A 736 10.57 16.66 -29.45
CA SER A 736 11.97 17.06 -29.23
C SER A 736 12.28 17.11 -27.73
N TRP A 737 13.57 17.29 -27.38
CA TRP A 737 13.98 17.48 -25.98
C TRP A 737 13.41 18.79 -25.39
N VAL A 738 13.27 19.83 -26.21
CA VAL A 738 12.61 21.09 -25.79
C VAL A 738 11.15 20.84 -25.45
N ASP A 739 10.43 20.11 -26.31
CA ASP A 739 9.02 19.76 -26.08
C ASP A 739 8.84 18.96 -24.79
N PHE A 740 9.69 17.95 -24.55
CA PHE A 740 9.68 17.21 -23.29
C PHE A 740 9.98 18.10 -22.08
N GLY A 741 10.98 18.98 -22.18
CA GLY A 741 11.39 19.91 -21.12
C GLY A 741 10.31 20.88 -20.65
N GLU A 742 9.41 21.30 -21.55
CA GLU A 742 8.26 22.16 -21.22
C GLU A 742 7.11 21.40 -20.53
N ASN A 743 7.17 20.07 -20.48
CA ASN A 743 6.11 19.19 -20.00
C ASN A 743 6.54 18.29 -18.82
N ILE A 744 7.66 18.60 -18.15
CA ILE A 744 8.09 17.97 -16.91
C ILE A 744 7.90 18.89 -15.70
N LYS A 745 7.70 18.31 -14.50
CA LYS A 745 7.50 19.02 -13.23
C LYS A 745 8.65 19.94 -12.88
N HIS A 746 9.88 19.44 -13.07
CA HIS A 746 11.13 20.13 -12.74
C HIS A 746 11.94 20.37 -14.02
N PRO A 747 11.82 21.55 -14.68
CA PRO A 747 12.57 21.86 -15.89
C PRO A 747 14.10 21.71 -15.73
N GLU A 748 14.62 21.88 -14.51
CA GLU A 748 16.02 21.66 -14.14
C GLU A 748 16.47 20.22 -14.38
N SER A 749 15.55 19.25 -14.26
CA SER A 749 15.82 17.84 -14.53
C SER A 749 16.06 17.55 -16.01
N LEU A 750 15.70 18.45 -16.95
CA LEU A 750 15.97 18.25 -18.38
C LEU A 750 17.46 18.00 -18.66
N VAL A 751 18.35 18.67 -17.91
CA VAL A 751 19.80 18.44 -17.97
C VAL A 751 20.14 17.00 -17.61
N ASN A 752 19.53 16.46 -16.56
CA ASN A 752 19.77 15.10 -16.10
C ASN A 752 19.20 14.06 -17.07
N PHE A 753 18.01 14.29 -17.63
CA PHE A 753 17.43 13.42 -18.67
C PHE A 753 18.32 13.37 -19.92
N VAL A 754 18.80 14.52 -20.40
CA VAL A 754 19.73 14.58 -21.53
C VAL A 754 21.08 13.92 -21.18
N ALA A 755 21.59 14.07 -19.96
CA ALA A 755 22.82 13.39 -19.52
C ALA A 755 22.68 11.86 -19.47
N ALA A 756 21.49 11.37 -19.11
CA ALA A 756 21.21 9.95 -18.95
C ALA A 756 20.92 9.25 -20.29
N TYR A 757 20.11 9.86 -21.16
CA TYR A 757 19.60 9.23 -22.39
C TYR A 757 20.13 9.84 -23.69
N GLY A 758 20.68 11.05 -23.65
CA GLY A 758 21.11 11.80 -24.84
C GLY A 758 22.20 11.09 -25.63
N GLN A 759 22.02 11.03 -26.95
CA GLN A 759 22.93 10.34 -27.88
C GLN A 759 23.99 11.26 -28.51
N HIS A 760 24.10 12.51 -28.05
CA HIS A 760 25.10 13.43 -28.56
C HIS A 760 26.52 12.94 -28.20
N PRO A 761 27.50 12.91 -29.12
CA PRO A 761 28.83 12.36 -28.85
C PRO A 761 29.50 12.93 -27.60
N THR A 762 29.40 14.24 -27.36
CA THR A 762 29.98 14.89 -26.17
C THR A 762 29.36 14.44 -24.83
N ILE A 763 28.21 13.77 -24.84
CA ILE A 763 27.59 13.15 -23.65
C ILE A 763 28.14 11.74 -23.45
N LEU A 764 28.45 11.03 -24.53
CA LEU A 764 28.80 9.61 -24.48
C LEU A 764 30.29 9.36 -24.22
N THR A 765 31.16 10.30 -24.60
CA THR A 765 32.62 10.21 -24.43
C THR A 765 33.10 11.20 -23.38
N ASP A 766 34.05 10.77 -22.53
CA ASP A 766 34.74 11.70 -21.64
C ASP A 766 35.62 12.63 -22.48
N VAL A 767 35.48 13.94 -22.29
CA VAL A 767 36.15 14.98 -23.10
C VAL A 767 37.19 15.75 -22.28
N GLY A 768 37.68 15.15 -21.20
CA GLY A 768 38.68 15.76 -20.34
C GLY A 768 38.22 17.05 -19.63
N PRO A 769 39.14 17.70 -18.88
CA PRO A 769 38.88 18.97 -18.22
C PRO A 769 38.71 20.16 -19.17
N ASP A 770 39.15 20.03 -20.42
CA ASP A 770 39.11 21.05 -21.47
C ASP A 770 37.89 20.92 -22.39
N GLY A 771 37.13 19.82 -22.31
CA GLY A 771 35.77 19.74 -22.86
C GLY A 771 35.70 19.57 -24.38
N GLU A 772 36.80 19.25 -25.05
CA GLU A 772 36.86 19.02 -26.49
C GLU A 772 36.94 17.52 -26.84
N LEU A 773 36.16 17.10 -27.84
CA LEU A 773 36.44 15.89 -28.61
C LEU A 773 37.66 16.21 -29.48
N VAL A 774 38.86 15.74 -29.09
CA VAL A 774 40.11 16.11 -29.78
C VAL A 774 40.17 15.44 -31.16
N ASP A 775 39.73 16.18 -32.19
CA ASP A 775 40.10 15.96 -33.60
C ASP A 775 41.09 17.06 -34.07
N ASP A 776 41.95 17.59 -33.19
CA ASP A 776 43.03 18.52 -33.59
C ASP A 776 44.36 17.76 -33.84
N PRO A 777 44.80 17.56 -35.10
CA PRO A 777 46.08 16.93 -35.41
C PRO A 777 47.32 17.78 -35.09
N ALA A 778 47.19 18.92 -34.38
CA ALA A 778 48.28 19.87 -34.13
C ALA A 778 48.80 19.94 -32.68
N THR A 779 48.21 19.27 -31.68
CA THR A 779 48.59 19.42 -30.26
C THR A 779 49.17 18.14 -29.64
N THR A 780 50.50 18.06 -29.53
CA THR A 780 51.24 16.91 -28.98
C THR A 780 51.20 16.77 -27.43
N ALA A 781 50.08 17.06 -26.77
CA ALA A 781 49.90 16.83 -25.33
C ALA A 781 49.07 15.56 -25.11
N ASP A 782 49.53 14.67 -24.22
CA ASP A 782 49.06 13.30 -23.95
C ASP A 782 47.58 12.98 -24.32
N GLU A 783 47.37 12.63 -25.60
CA GLU A 783 46.08 12.46 -26.30
C GLU A 783 45.31 11.18 -25.90
N THR A 784 45.73 10.50 -24.83
CA THR A 784 45.15 9.20 -24.42
C THR A 784 44.33 9.23 -23.13
N ALA A 785 44.29 10.36 -22.42
CA ALA A 785 43.49 10.53 -21.20
C ALA A 785 42.02 10.92 -21.49
N ASP A 786 41.75 11.61 -22.60
CA ASP A 786 40.46 12.27 -22.89
C ASP A 786 39.59 11.53 -23.91
N ASN A 787 39.64 10.19 -23.90
CA ASN A 787 38.89 9.33 -24.83
C ASN A 787 38.25 8.10 -24.13
N GLY A 788 38.07 8.18 -22.80
CA GLY A 788 37.41 7.16 -21.99
C GLY A 788 35.86 7.24 -22.05
N PRO A 789 35.15 6.23 -21.50
CA PRO A 789 33.70 6.34 -21.31
C PRO A 789 33.37 7.51 -20.38
N ALA A 790 32.36 8.32 -20.71
CA ALA A 790 31.99 9.50 -19.92
C ALA A 790 31.59 9.14 -18.48
N THR A 791 32.15 9.88 -17.52
CA THR A 791 31.75 9.82 -16.10
C THR A 791 30.37 10.46 -15.90
N LEU A 792 29.70 10.18 -14.78
CA LEU A 792 28.46 10.84 -14.36
C LEU A 792 28.63 12.37 -14.35
N ALA A 793 29.77 12.85 -13.86
CA ALA A 793 30.08 14.27 -13.81
C ALA A 793 30.28 14.88 -15.21
N SER A 794 31.03 14.21 -16.11
CA SER A 794 31.26 14.75 -17.46
C SER A 794 30.01 14.69 -18.33
N ARG A 795 29.17 13.65 -18.18
CA ARG A 795 27.82 13.57 -18.78
C ARG A 795 26.95 14.78 -18.40
N ARG A 796 26.80 15.05 -17.10
CA ARG A 796 25.98 16.17 -16.61
C ARG A 796 26.53 17.52 -17.08
N SER A 797 27.86 17.68 -17.08
CA SER A 797 28.53 18.88 -17.57
C SER A 797 28.28 19.14 -19.07
N ALA A 798 28.41 18.11 -19.90
CA ALA A 798 28.14 18.20 -21.34
C ALA A 798 26.67 18.46 -21.64
N ALA A 799 25.75 17.73 -20.97
CA ALA A 799 24.32 17.94 -21.11
C ALA A 799 23.91 19.36 -20.72
N ARG A 800 24.47 19.93 -19.64
CA ARG A 800 24.19 21.31 -19.24
C ARG A 800 24.59 22.32 -20.30
N ARG A 801 25.75 22.14 -20.97
CA ARG A 801 26.18 23.00 -22.09
C ARG A 801 25.24 22.89 -23.30
N ILE A 802 24.62 21.74 -23.52
CA ILE A 802 23.65 21.54 -24.62
C ILE A 802 22.28 22.15 -24.27
N VAL A 803 21.78 21.89 -23.06
CA VAL A 803 20.42 22.25 -22.63
C VAL A 803 20.32 23.73 -22.26
N ASN A 804 21.29 24.25 -21.51
CA ASN A 804 21.27 25.62 -20.99
C ASN A 804 22.67 26.26 -21.04
N PRO A 805 23.19 26.60 -22.24
CA PRO A 805 24.49 27.22 -22.40
C PRO A 805 24.54 28.65 -21.84
N VAL A 806 25.62 28.99 -21.12
CA VAL A 806 25.86 30.37 -20.67
C VAL A 806 26.44 31.20 -21.84
N LEU A 807 26.03 32.47 -21.96
CA LEU A 807 26.53 33.34 -23.02
C LEU A 807 28.06 33.48 -22.96
N GLY A 808 28.74 33.12 -24.05
CA GLY A 808 30.20 33.16 -24.14
C GLY A 808 30.91 31.97 -23.47
N GLU A 809 30.15 30.96 -23.03
CA GLU A 809 30.70 29.70 -22.54
C GLU A 809 31.44 28.97 -23.66
N ALA A 810 32.64 28.48 -23.34
CA ALA A 810 33.42 27.67 -24.26
C ALA A 810 32.85 26.25 -24.37
N HIS A 811 33.15 25.56 -25.47
CA HIS A 811 32.82 24.14 -25.68
C HIS A 811 31.31 23.82 -25.69
N VAL A 812 30.47 24.78 -26.10
CA VAL A 812 29.07 24.53 -26.47
C VAL A 812 29.03 23.95 -27.90
N PRO A 813 28.49 22.74 -28.12
CA PRO A 813 28.42 22.15 -29.45
C PRO A 813 27.64 23.04 -30.44
N ALA A 814 28.17 23.19 -31.66
CA ALA A 814 27.56 24.06 -32.67
C ALA A 814 26.17 23.58 -33.12
N ASP A 815 25.89 22.28 -33.02
CA ASP A 815 24.65 21.61 -33.34
C ASP A 815 23.77 21.30 -32.11
N ALA A 816 24.08 21.86 -30.93
CA ALA A 816 23.30 21.67 -29.71
C ALA A 816 21.81 22.06 -29.88
N VAL A 817 21.55 23.16 -30.58
CA VAL A 817 20.18 23.60 -30.88
C VAL A 817 19.46 22.61 -31.80
N ASP A 818 20.16 22.06 -32.78
CA ASP A 818 19.61 21.06 -33.71
C ASP A 818 19.28 19.76 -32.97
N PHE A 819 20.18 19.32 -32.08
CA PHE A 819 19.96 18.17 -31.19
C PHE A 819 18.74 18.37 -30.29
N MET A 820 18.66 19.50 -29.59
CA MET A 820 17.56 19.78 -28.65
C MET A 820 16.20 19.90 -29.34
N ASN A 821 16.16 20.43 -30.56
CA ASN A 821 14.93 20.60 -31.33
C ASN A 821 14.62 19.43 -32.27
N SER A 822 15.47 18.40 -32.33
CA SER A 822 15.34 17.27 -33.26
C SER A 822 15.17 17.72 -34.70
N VAL A 823 16.09 18.58 -35.16
CA VAL A 823 16.14 19.12 -36.53
C VAL A 823 17.51 18.90 -37.16
N GLY A 824 17.67 19.23 -38.44
CA GLY A 824 18.95 19.10 -39.14
C GLY A 824 19.45 17.64 -39.18
N ALA A 825 20.68 17.42 -38.73
CA ALA A 825 21.27 16.08 -38.62
C ALA A 825 20.63 15.22 -37.52
N TRP A 826 19.91 15.85 -36.59
CA TRP A 826 19.23 15.24 -35.46
C TRP A 826 17.71 15.09 -35.69
N ALA A 827 17.25 15.29 -36.93
CA ALA A 827 15.86 15.11 -37.30
C ALA A 827 15.39 13.67 -37.03
N ASN A 828 14.17 13.54 -36.48
CA ASN A 828 13.55 12.25 -36.22
C ASN A 828 13.51 11.38 -37.50
N ASN A 829 13.83 10.09 -37.35
CA ASN A 829 13.73 9.12 -38.43
C ASN A 829 12.29 8.62 -38.52
N GLY A 830 11.48 9.31 -39.34
CA GLY A 830 10.05 9.10 -39.37
C GLY A 830 9.44 9.50 -38.02
N ASN A 831 8.84 8.53 -37.32
CA ASN A 831 8.27 8.78 -36.00
C ASN A 831 9.25 8.52 -34.85
N SER A 832 10.45 8.01 -35.12
CA SER A 832 11.41 7.63 -34.08
C SER A 832 12.45 8.72 -33.85
N SER A 833 12.70 9.05 -32.59
CA SER A 833 13.81 9.94 -32.23
C SER A 833 15.15 9.23 -32.39
N ILE A 834 16.17 9.97 -32.84
CA ILE A 834 17.58 9.54 -32.84
C ILE A 834 18.43 10.25 -31.78
N THR A 835 17.82 11.15 -31.00
CA THR A 835 18.50 11.97 -29.99
C THR A 835 18.57 11.29 -28.63
N GLY A 836 17.88 10.17 -28.45
CA GLY A 836 17.71 9.45 -27.17
C GLY A 836 16.36 9.67 -26.49
N LEU A 837 15.51 10.57 -27.01
CA LEU A 837 14.20 10.87 -26.42
C LEU A 837 13.26 9.65 -26.38
N ASP A 838 13.36 8.76 -27.38
CA ASP A 838 12.56 7.53 -27.44
C ASP A 838 13.05 6.43 -26.47
N ASP A 839 14.17 6.64 -25.78
CA ASP A 839 14.78 5.66 -24.87
C ASP A 839 14.39 5.87 -23.40
N ILE A 840 13.69 6.97 -23.06
CA ILE A 840 13.28 7.29 -21.68
C ILE A 840 12.38 6.18 -21.13
N ASP A 841 12.82 5.50 -20.06
CA ASP A 841 12.03 4.46 -19.40
C ASP A 841 10.68 5.02 -18.91
N LEU A 842 9.60 4.25 -19.08
CA LEU A 842 8.24 4.68 -18.72
C LEU A 842 8.14 5.11 -17.25
N TRP A 843 8.80 4.40 -16.34
CA TRP A 843 8.70 4.66 -14.90
C TRP A 843 9.19 6.08 -14.53
N VAL A 844 10.47 6.37 -14.77
CA VAL A 844 11.06 7.67 -14.41
C VAL A 844 10.55 8.81 -15.28
N GLY A 845 10.28 8.55 -16.57
CA GLY A 845 9.73 9.54 -17.47
C GLY A 845 8.30 9.94 -17.11
N GLY A 846 7.46 8.98 -16.74
CA GLY A 846 6.08 9.24 -16.33
C GLY A 846 5.94 9.92 -14.97
N LEU A 847 6.85 9.62 -14.03
CA LEU A 847 6.97 10.35 -12.76
C LEU A 847 7.27 11.84 -12.98
N ALA A 848 8.16 12.15 -13.93
CA ALA A 848 8.57 13.51 -14.23
C ALA A 848 7.50 14.34 -14.98
N GLU A 849 6.51 13.72 -15.63
CA GLU A 849 5.49 14.47 -16.38
C GLU A 849 4.71 15.43 -15.49
N VAL A 850 4.48 16.65 -15.99
CA VAL A 850 3.74 17.69 -15.27
C VAL A 850 2.29 17.27 -14.96
N THR A 851 1.80 17.64 -13.78
CA THR A 851 0.40 17.43 -13.38
C THR A 851 -0.48 18.57 -13.88
N THR A 852 -1.78 18.29 -14.06
CA THR A 852 -2.75 19.33 -14.43
C THR A 852 -3.16 20.11 -13.17
N PRO A 853 -3.17 21.46 -13.16
CA PRO A 853 -3.73 22.23 -12.06
C PRO A 853 -5.18 21.84 -11.81
N PHE A 854 -5.55 21.63 -10.54
CA PHE A 854 -6.87 21.11 -10.12
C PHE A 854 -7.22 19.72 -10.70
N GLY A 855 -6.21 18.93 -11.11
CA GLY A 855 -6.35 17.53 -11.54
C GLY A 855 -5.78 16.54 -10.51
N GLY A 856 -5.60 15.28 -10.92
CA GLY A 856 -4.96 14.25 -10.08
C GLY A 856 -3.44 14.44 -9.88
N LEU A 857 -2.87 13.56 -9.06
CA LEU A 857 -1.45 13.59 -8.64
C LEU A 857 -0.47 13.07 -9.71
N LEU A 858 -0.98 12.49 -10.80
CA LEU A 858 -0.17 11.83 -11.85
C LEU A 858 -0.08 12.68 -13.12
N GLY A 859 1.06 12.58 -13.80
CA GLY A 859 1.22 13.11 -15.16
C GLY A 859 0.36 12.37 -16.18
N THR A 860 0.14 12.95 -17.36
CA THR A 860 -0.87 12.47 -18.33
C THR A 860 -0.75 10.99 -18.73
N THR A 861 0.45 10.44 -18.88
CA THR A 861 0.63 9.04 -19.26
C THR A 861 0.28 8.09 -18.13
N PHE A 862 0.80 8.36 -16.93
CA PHE A 862 0.50 7.57 -15.73
C PHE A 862 -0.97 7.66 -15.37
N ASN A 863 -1.56 8.85 -15.49
CA ASN A 863 -2.97 9.06 -15.25
C ASN A 863 -3.83 8.16 -16.14
N TYR A 864 -3.56 8.15 -17.46
CA TYR A 864 -4.32 7.31 -18.39
C TYR A 864 -4.28 5.83 -17.97
N VAL A 865 -3.11 5.31 -17.60
CA VAL A 865 -2.98 3.90 -17.20
C VAL A 865 -3.69 3.63 -15.87
N PHE A 866 -3.49 4.49 -14.87
CA PHE A 866 -4.10 4.35 -13.54
C PHE A 866 -5.62 4.44 -13.61
N GLU A 867 -6.16 5.53 -14.15
CA GLU A 867 -7.59 5.80 -14.23
C GLU A 867 -8.34 4.69 -14.98
N ASN A 868 -7.82 4.25 -16.14
CA ASN A 868 -8.43 3.15 -16.88
C ASN A 868 -8.37 1.83 -16.13
N GLN A 869 -7.25 1.52 -15.44
CA GLN A 869 -7.14 0.28 -14.67
C GLN A 869 -8.12 0.26 -13.50
N LEU A 870 -8.22 1.35 -12.74
CA LEU A 870 -9.14 1.45 -11.60
C LEU A 870 -10.60 1.42 -12.08
N THR A 871 -10.91 2.12 -13.17
CA THR A 871 -12.26 2.10 -13.78
C THR A 871 -12.63 0.70 -14.29
N ASP A 872 -11.68 -0.03 -14.90
CA ASP A 872 -11.90 -1.42 -15.34
C ASP A 872 -12.14 -2.33 -14.13
N LEU A 873 -11.39 -2.19 -13.04
CA LEU A 873 -11.57 -2.98 -11.80
C LEU A 873 -12.95 -2.74 -11.19
N GLN A 874 -13.41 -1.49 -11.15
CA GLN A 874 -14.73 -1.14 -10.64
C GLN A 874 -15.85 -1.71 -11.52
N ASN A 875 -15.80 -1.47 -12.83
CA ASN A 875 -16.88 -1.81 -13.77
C ASN A 875 -16.93 -3.31 -14.13
N GLY A 876 -15.77 -3.97 -14.12
CA GLY A 876 -15.62 -5.38 -14.46
C GLY A 876 -15.91 -6.33 -13.29
N ASP A 877 -15.98 -5.85 -12.05
CA ASP A 877 -16.22 -6.67 -10.87
C ASP A 877 -17.73 -6.94 -10.65
N ARG A 878 -18.15 -8.20 -10.86
CA ARG A 878 -19.53 -8.63 -10.58
C ARG A 878 -19.91 -8.48 -9.12
N LEU A 879 -18.91 -8.53 -8.25
CA LEU A 879 -19.04 -8.51 -6.81
C LEU A 879 -18.59 -7.17 -6.21
N TYR A 880 -18.58 -6.08 -6.99
CA TYR A 880 -18.43 -4.73 -6.46
C TYR A 880 -19.61 -4.36 -5.55
N TYR A 881 -19.33 -3.67 -4.44
CA TYR A 881 -20.29 -3.50 -3.34
C TYR A 881 -21.58 -2.78 -3.77
N LEU A 882 -21.51 -1.74 -4.62
CA LEU A 882 -22.66 -0.95 -5.06
C LEU A 882 -23.79 -1.79 -5.66
N ALA A 883 -23.44 -2.82 -6.44
CA ALA A 883 -24.41 -3.70 -7.09
C ALA A 883 -25.01 -4.76 -6.14
N ARG A 884 -24.42 -4.94 -4.96
CA ARG A 884 -24.77 -6.02 -4.02
C ARG A 884 -25.61 -5.56 -2.85
N THR A 885 -25.48 -4.31 -2.45
CA THR A 885 -26.13 -3.73 -1.27
C THR A 885 -27.32 -2.79 -1.50
N PRO A 886 -27.91 -2.60 -2.72
CA PRO A 886 -29.07 -1.69 -2.85
C PRO A 886 -30.22 -1.99 -1.88
N GLY A 887 -30.64 -0.96 -1.13
CA GLY A 887 -31.75 -1.05 -0.17
C GLY A 887 -31.45 -1.84 1.10
N MET A 888 -30.17 -1.99 1.46
CA MET A 888 -29.73 -2.64 2.70
C MET A 888 -29.12 -1.61 3.64
N ASN A 889 -29.30 -1.78 4.95
CA ASN A 889 -28.55 -1.02 5.95
C ASN A 889 -27.03 -1.11 5.71
N LEU A 890 -26.55 -2.28 5.28
CA LEU A 890 -25.14 -2.45 4.93
C LEU A 890 -24.64 -1.45 3.86
N ARG A 891 -25.50 -0.95 2.96
CA ARG A 891 -25.11 0.11 2.02
C ARG A 891 -24.79 1.40 2.77
N THR A 892 -25.71 1.84 3.60
CA THR A 892 -25.58 3.04 4.44
C THR A 892 -24.36 2.97 5.34
N GLN A 893 -24.13 1.81 5.96
CA GLN A 893 -22.96 1.61 6.81
C GLN A 893 -21.66 1.62 6.00
N LEU A 894 -21.64 1.14 4.76
CA LEU A 894 -20.48 1.22 3.87
C LEU A 894 -20.20 2.65 3.43
N GLU A 895 -21.21 3.37 2.95
CA GLU A 895 -21.07 4.78 2.54
C GLU A 895 -20.65 5.67 3.70
N GLY A 896 -21.17 5.35 4.89
CA GLY A 896 -20.79 6.01 6.13
C GLY A 896 -19.54 5.51 6.81
N ASN A 897 -18.86 4.53 6.26
CA ASN A 897 -17.57 4.10 6.79
C ASN A 897 -16.47 5.01 6.24
N SER A 898 -15.53 5.39 7.10
CA SER A 898 -14.26 5.97 6.67
C SER A 898 -13.08 5.11 7.11
N PHE A 899 -11.93 5.24 6.46
CA PHE A 899 -10.74 4.51 6.89
C PHE A 899 -10.29 4.99 8.28
N ALA A 900 -10.49 6.27 8.59
CA ALA A 900 -10.25 6.82 9.94
C ALA A 900 -11.12 6.12 11.00
N GLU A 901 -12.43 5.97 10.78
CA GLU A 901 -13.31 5.25 11.72
C GLU A 901 -12.93 3.77 11.84
N LEU A 902 -12.53 3.12 10.73
CA LEU A 902 -12.04 1.74 10.73
C LEU A 902 -10.78 1.59 11.56
N ILE A 903 -9.83 2.52 11.42
CA ILE A 903 -8.64 2.58 12.28
C ILE A 903 -9.06 2.78 13.74
N VAL A 904 -9.82 3.83 14.05
CA VAL A 904 -10.19 4.22 15.42
C VAL A 904 -10.86 3.08 16.19
N ARG A 905 -11.75 2.31 15.55
CA ARG A 905 -12.43 1.18 16.22
C ARG A 905 -11.54 -0.07 16.40
N ASN A 906 -10.41 -0.15 15.69
CA ASN A 906 -9.48 -1.29 15.73
C ASN A 906 -8.12 -0.96 16.41
N THR A 907 -7.87 0.29 16.76
CA THR A 907 -6.63 0.75 17.41
C THR A 907 -6.90 1.43 18.76
N THR A 908 -5.83 1.87 19.42
CA THR A 908 -5.92 2.68 20.65
C THR A 908 -5.04 3.92 20.52
N GLY A 909 -5.47 5.06 21.10
CA GLY A 909 -4.73 6.32 21.04
C GLY A 909 -4.83 7.07 19.71
N THR A 910 -5.89 6.82 18.94
CA THR A 910 -6.14 7.40 17.60
C THR A 910 -7.37 8.30 17.55
N ASP A 911 -7.91 8.71 18.69
CA ASP A 911 -9.09 9.56 18.88
C ASP A 911 -8.92 11.00 18.34
N THR A 912 -7.75 11.32 17.79
CA THR A 912 -7.41 12.64 17.23
C THR A 912 -7.00 12.56 15.75
N LEU A 913 -7.27 11.41 15.12
CA LEU A 913 -7.04 11.20 13.69
C LEU A 913 -8.00 12.08 12.88
N LYS A 914 -7.51 12.67 11.79
CA LYS A 914 -8.34 13.40 10.83
C LYS A 914 -9.24 12.41 10.08
N ALA A 915 -10.47 12.80 9.75
CA ALA A 915 -11.42 11.92 9.08
C ALA A 915 -10.95 11.51 7.67
N ASP A 916 -10.21 12.37 6.97
CA ASP A 916 -9.34 11.99 5.85
C ASP A 916 -7.97 11.59 6.44
N PRO A 917 -7.72 10.28 6.67
CA PRO A 917 -6.48 9.84 7.30
C PRO A 917 -5.28 9.93 6.35
N PHE A 918 -5.49 10.33 5.09
CA PHE A 918 -4.45 10.49 4.07
C PHE A 918 -3.98 11.94 3.92
N ALA A 919 -4.65 12.92 4.54
CA ALA A 919 -4.22 14.31 4.62
C ALA A 919 -3.64 14.62 6.00
N THR A 920 -2.70 15.56 6.07
CA THR A 920 -2.24 16.12 7.35
C THR A 920 -3.29 17.08 7.93
N ALA A 921 -3.38 17.15 9.26
CA ALA A 921 -4.12 18.22 9.94
C ALA A 921 -3.15 19.34 10.38
N ASP A 922 -3.57 20.60 10.24
CA ASP A 922 -2.75 21.74 10.73
C ASP A 922 -2.84 21.86 12.25
N CYS A 923 -4.05 21.68 12.79
CA CYS A 923 -4.34 21.80 14.21
C CYS A 923 -5.11 20.58 14.74
N LYS A 924 -4.84 20.22 15.99
CA LYS A 924 -5.62 19.22 16.74
C LYS A 924 -5.97 19.80 18.10
N PHE A 925 -7.26 19.86 18.42
CA PHE A 925 -7.79 20.47 19.63
C PHE A 925 -8.47 19.42 20.51
N GLN A 926 -8.03 19.34 21.77
CA GLN A 926 -8.62 18.48 22.79
C GLN A 926 -9.65 19.27 23.61
N LEU A 927 -10.94 19.15 23.32
CA LEU A 927 -11.98 19.98 23.94
C LEU A 927 -12.00 19.85 25.48
N ALA A 928 -11.66 18.66 25.99
CA ALA A 928 -11.50 18.38 27.41
C ALA A 928 -10.54 19.37 28.12
N ASN A 929 -9.54 19.91 27.40
CA ASN A 929 -8.55 20.84 27.95
C ASN A 929 -8.94 22.32 27.79
N LEU A 930 -10.00 22.63 27.04
CA LEU A 930 -10.33 24.01 26.65
C LEU A 930 -11.37 24.68 27.57
N ALA A 931 -11.93 23.95 28.53
CA ALA A 931 -12.99 24.44 29.43
C ALA A 931 -14.18 25.07 28.67
N GLY A 932 -14.67 24.38 27.63
CA GLY A 932 -15.79 24.78 26.76
C GLY A 932 -17.17 24.75 27.43
N THR A 933 -17.34 25.41 28.57
CA THR A 933 -18.61 25.42 29.33
C THR A 933 -18.99 26.84 29.77
N PRO A 934 -20.28 27.11 30.09
CA PRO A 934 -20.69 28.38 30.70
C PRO A 934 -19.94 28.71 32.00
N ALA A 935 -19.58 27.67 32.77
CA ALA A 935 -18.76 27.82 33.96
C ALA A 935 -17.32 28.21 33.60
N GLY A 936 -16.73 27.56 32.59
CA GLY A 936 -15.43 27.92 32.04
C GLY A 936 -15.38 29.36 31.54
N PHE A 937 -16.42 29.82 30.85
CA PHE A 937 -16.55 31.24 30.47
C PHE A 937 -16.61 32.19 31.66
N THR A 938 -17.39 31.84 32.69
CA THR A 938 -17.46 32.66 33.92
C THR A 938 -16.11 32.81 34.60
N GLN A 939 -15.28 31.76 34.55
CA GLN A 939 -13.97 31.73 35.19
C GLN A 939 -12.87 32.41 34.36
N PHE A 940 -12.85 32.18 33.04
CA PHE A 940 -11.72 32.53 32.17
C PHE A 940 -12.08 33.56 31.08
N GLY A 941 -13.35 33.92 30.94
CA GLY A 941 -13.84 34.81 29.89
C GLY A 941 -13.68 34.21 28.48
N ASN A 942 -13.44 35.08 27.50
CA ASN A 942 -13.37 34.72 26.09
C ASN A 942 -12.06 34.04 25.67
N THR A 943 -11.04 34.04 26.52
CA THR A 943 -9.72 33.51 26.16
C THR A 943 -9.66 32.01 26.39
N VAL A 944 -9.23 31.26 25.37
CA VAL A 944 -8.86 29.85 25.48
C VAL A 944 -7.38 29.77 25.80
N ALA A 945 -7.01 29.05 26.86
CA ALA A 945 -5.61 28.91 27.25
C ALA A 945 -4.89 27.98 26.26
N ASN A 946 -3.64 28.30 25.95
CA ASN A 946 -2.81 27.45 25.11
C ASN A 946 -2.52 26.12 25.81
N ASP A 947 -2.76 25.01 25.14
CA ASP A 947 -2.31 23.69 25.55
C ASP A 947 -0.92 23.44 24.92
N PRO A 948 0.18 23.38 25.70
CA PRO A 948 1.50 23.17 25.11
C PRO A 948 1.71 21.74 24.57
N SER A 949 0.75 20.84 24.76
CA SER A 949 0.79 19.47 24.21
C SER A 949 0.16 19.33 22.82
N THR A 950 -0.55 20.35 22.33
CA THR A 950 -1.11 20.39 20.98
C THR A 950 -0.21 21.17 20.01
N PRO A 951 -0.32 20.94 18.69
CA PRO A 951 0.51 21.64 17.70
C PRO A 951 0.23 23.15 17.58
N CYS A 952 -0.99 23.57 17.90
CA CYS A 952 -1.48 24.91 17.59
C CYS A 952 -1.69 25.77 18.84
N ASN A 953 -1.55 27.08 18.67
CA ASN A 953 -1.77 28.03 19.77
C ASN A 953 -3.24 28.43 19.90
N GLU A 954 -3.97 27.79 20.82
CA GLU A 954 -5.39 28.04 21.03
C GLU A 954 -5.69 29.47 21.49
N THR A 955 -4.76 30.14 22.17
CA THR A 955 -4.96 31.55 22.56
C THR A 955 -5.04 32.46 21.34
N ALA A 956 -4.30 32.12 20.27
CA ALA A 956 -4.29 32.88 19.03
C ALA A 956 -5.45 32.51 18.10
N LEU A 957 -5.85 31.24 18.07
CA LEU A 957 -6.80 30.69 17.11
C LEU A 957 -8.24 30.60 17.63
N LEU A 958 -8.44 30.36 18.93
CA LEU A 958 -9.75 30.05 19.49
C LEU A 958 -10.30 31.16 20.39
N LEU A 959 -11.62 31.18 20.53
CA LEU A 959 -12.35 32.02 21.48
C LEU A 959 -13.46 31.22 22.18
N ARG A 960 -13.72 31.54 23.45
CA ARG A 960 -14.82 30.95 24.22
C ARG A 960 -16.02 31.89 24.27
N LYS A 961 -17.23 31.38 24.01
CA LYS A 961 -18.49 32.12 24.12
C LYS A 961 -19.17 31.96 25.50
N PRO A 962 -20.11 32.86 25.86
CA PRO A 962 -20.85 32.78 27.11
C PRO A 962 -21.61 31.47 27.36
N ASP A 963 -22.05 30.80 26.30
CA ASP A 963 -22.76 29.53 26.35
C ASP A 963 -21.83 28.30 26.41
N GLY A 964 -20.51 28.52 26.44
CA GLY A 964 -19.49 27.47 26.47
C GLY A 964 -18.84 27.19 25.11
N THR A 965 -19.44 27.65 24.00
CA THR A 965 -18.95 27.34 22.65
C THR A 965 -17.49 27.71 22.46
N ILE A 966 -16.69 26.77 21.97
CA ILE A 966 -15.35 26.99 21.45
C ILE A 966 -15.46 27.32 19.97
N GLN A 967 -15.01 28.51 19.58
CA GLN A 967 -15.10 28.97 18.19
C GLN A 967 -13.71 29.26 17.63
N TYR A 968 -13.46 28.81 16.39
CA TYR A 968 -12.32 29.27 15.60
C TYR A 968 -12.48 30.74 15.20
N ARG A 969 -11.42 31.52 15.36
CA ARG A 969 -11.44 32.95 15.03
C ARG A 969 -11.40 33.14 13.52
N ALA A 970 -12.48 33.69 12.97
CA ALA A 970 -12.55 34.11 11.57
C ALA A 970 -11.42 35.07 11.12
N ILE A 971 -10.83 35.81 12.06
CA ILE A 971 -9.62 36.61 11.82
C ILE A 971 -8.70 36.44 13.03
N ASN A 972 -7.47 35.98 12.78
CA ASN A 972 -6.43 35.83 13.79
C ASN A 972 -5.06 36.28 13.25
N SER A 973 -4.01 36.09 14.04
CA SER A 973 -2.65 36.52 13.73
C SER A 973 -1.74 35.42 13.19
N VAL A 974 -2.25 34.20 13.08
CA VAL A 974 -1.53 33.01 12.62
C VAL A 974 -1.86 32.78 11.15
N ASP A 975 -3.16 32.76 10.81
CA ASP A 975 -3.61 32.38 9.47
C ASP A 975 -3.68 33.58 8.50
N PRO A 976 -3.50 33.33 7.19
CA PRO A 976 -3.79 34.32 6.16
C PRO A 976 -5.23 34.84 6.24
N SER A 977 -5.45 36.10 5.85
CA SER A 977 -6.81 36.65 5.86
C SER A 977 -7.72 35.91 4.88
N GLY A 978 -8.72 35.19 5.41
CA GLY A 978 -9.74 34.48 4.61
C GLY A 978 -9.46 33.00 4.37
N ILE A 979 -8.36 32.46 4.92
CA ILE A 979 -8.03 31.03 4.94
C ILE A 979 -7.59 30.74 6.39
N ASN A 980 -8.18 29.75 7.05
CA ASN A 980 -7.74 29.23 8.35
C ASN A 980 -7.01 27.91 8.15
N GLY A 981 -6.36 27.36 9.19
CA GLY A 981 -5.85 25.99 9.15
C GLY A 981 -6.96 24.95 9.38
N GLN A 982 -6.75 23.75 8.84
CA GLN A 982 -7.62 22.58 9.01
C GLN A 982 -7.44 21.96 10.38
N ALA A 983 -8.55 21.78 11.09
CA ALA A 983 -8.54 21.38 12.49
C ALA A 983 -9.24 20.04 12.71
N VAL A 984 -8.71 19.26 13.65
CA VAL A 984 -9.41 18.13 14.26
C VAL A 984 -9.86 18.54 15.66
N TYR A 985 -11.15 18.40 15.95
CA TYR A 985 -11.74 18.64 17.25
C TYR A 985 -12.10 17.31 17.91
N ASN A 986 -11.41 16.97 19.00
CA ASN A 986 -11.72 15.79 19.80
C ASN A 986 -12.61 16.18 20.98
N GLY A 987 -13.85 15.71 20.94
CA GLY A 987 -14.90 15.95 21.91
C GLY A 987 -14.73 15.18 23.22
N THR A 988 -15.74 15.25 24.05
CA THR A 988 -15.75 14.74 25.42
C THR A 988 -16.92 13.78 25.65
N ASP A 989 -17.04 13.25 26.87
CA ASP A 989 -18.21 12.45 27.26
C ASP A 989 -19.45 13.31 27.60
N GLY A 990 -19.39 14.63 27.39
CA GLY A 990 -20.46 15.55 27.73
C GLY A 990 -20.72 16.56 26.62
N VAL A 991 -21.78 17.36 26.79
CA VAL A 991 -22.22 18.33 25.78
C VAL A 991 -21.10 19.29 25.36
N ASP A 992 -20.65 19.11 24.13
CA ASP A 992 -19.68 19.94 23.45
C ASP A 992 -20.36 20.92 22.49
N ARG A 993 -19.76 22.10 22.35
CA ARG A 993 -20.25 23.17 21.48
C ARG A 993 -19.07 23.73 20.72
N VAL A 994 -18.98 23.46 19.42
CA VAL A 994 -17.82 23.81 18.60
C VAL A 994 -18.26 24.47 17.31
N TYR A 995 -17.69 25.65 17.03
CA TYR A 995 -17.82 26.31 15.74
C TYR A 995 -16.44 26.32 15.06
N GLY A 996 -16.33 25.65 13.93
CA GLY A 996 -15.13 25.51 13.13
C GLY A 996 -14.77 26.75 12.31
N GLY A 997 -13.95 26.49 11.31
CA GLY A 997 -13.33 27.46 10.43
C GLY A 997 -14.02 27.65 9.08
N ASN A 998 -13.24 28.05 8.07
CA ASN A 998 -13.59 28.11 6.65
C ASN A 998 -12.67 27.17 5.82
N ASP A 999 -12.18 26.09 6.42
CA ASP A 999 -11.31 25.09 5.79
C ASP A 999 -11.74 23.69 6.26
N ASN A 1000 -11.27 22.62 5.60
CA ASN A 1000 -11.74 21.26 5.78
C ASN A 1000 -11.42 20.68 7.17
N ASP A 1001 -12.36 20.81 8.10
CA ASP A 1001 -12.27 20.41 9.49
C ASP A 1001 -12.79 18.98 9.74
N THR A 1002 -12.44 18.43 10.90
CA THR A 1002 -12.97 17.16 11.41
C THR A 1002 -13.47 17.33 12.83
N PHE A 1003 -14.70 16.91 13.09
CA PHE A 1003 -15.30 16.95 14.43
C PHE A 1003 -15.62 15.54 14.91
N TRP A 1004 -15.06 15.18 16.07
CA TRP A 1004 -15.45 14.00 16.82
C TRP A 1004 -16.24 14.49 18.04
N GLY A 1005 -17.57 14.50 17.99
CA GLY A 1005 -18.44 15.01 19.08
C GLY A 1005 -18.35 14.16 20.35
N GLY A 1006 -18.37 12.84 20.19
CA GLY A 1006 -18.13 11.90 21.28
C GLY A 1006 -19.42 11.42 21.91
N LEU A 1007 -19.59 11.60 23.22
CA LEU A 1007 -20.87 11.33 23.89
C LEU A 1007 -21.48 12.65 24.34
N GLY A 1008 -22.80 12.80 24.21
CA GLY A 1008 -23.45 14.03 24.64
C GLY A 1008 -24.51 14.47 23.65
N ASN A 1009 -25.09 15.63 23.89
CA ASN A 1009 -25.99 16.25 22.91
C ASN A 1009 -25.23 17.46 22.37
N ASP A 1010 -24.40 17.22 21.39
CA ASP A 1010 -23.38 18.13 20.92
C ASP A 1010 -23.95 19.13 19.91
N VAL A 1011 -23.28 20.27 19.78
CA VAL A 1011 -23.62 21.29 18.79
C VAL A 1011 -22.38 21.64 17.99
N VAL A 1012 -22.37 21.20 16.75
CA VAL A 1012 -21.30 21.39 15.78
C VAL A 1012 -21.78 22.34 14.69
N GLU A 1013 -20.98 23.37 14.40
CA GLU A 1013 -21.08 24.20 13.20
C GLU A 1013 -19.74 24.09 12.49
N GLY A 1014 -19.65 23.42 11.33
CA GLY A 1014 -18.38 23.19 10.64
C GLY A 1014 -17.82 24.49 10.09
N GLY A 1015 -18.62 25.18 9.30
CA GLY A 1015 -18.44 26.58 8.95
C GLY A 1015 -18.34 26.73 7.45
N GLY A 1016 -17.22 26.40 6.84
CA GLY A 1016 -17.19 26.20 5.40
C GLY A 1016 -15.90 25.54 4.98
N GLY A 1017 -15.83 25.12 3.72
CA GLY A 1017 -14.85 24.10 3.33
C GLY A 1017 -15.52 22.72 3.36
N ALA A 1018 -14.81 21.66 2.99
CA ALA A 1018 -15.34 20.30 2.98
C ALA A 1018 -15.11 19.63 4.35
N ASP A 1019 -16.11 19.73 5.23
CA ASP A 1019 -16.05 19.31 6.63
C ASP A 1019 -16.57 17.89 6.84
N VAL A 1020 -15.98 17.19 7.81
CA VAL A 1020 -16.51 15.91 8.29
C VAL A 1020 -16.87 16.03 9.77
N ALA A 1021 -18.16 15.99 10.06
CA ALA A 1021 -18.67 16.13 11.42
C ALA A 1021 -19.32 14.83 11.88
N LEU A 1022 -18.78 14.22 12.94
CA LEU A 1022 -19.38 13.04 13.59
C LEU A 1022 -19.94 13.48 14.94
N GLY A 1023 -21.26 13.52 15.08
CA GLY A 1023 -21.96 13.87 16.33
C GLY A 1023 -21.62 12.86 17.44
N GLY A 1024 -21.80 11.58 17.14
CA GLY A 1024 -21.48 10.50 18.07
C GLY A 1024 -22.74 10.00 18.76
N GLU A 1025 -22.68 9.74 20.06
CA GLU A 1025 -23.84 9.26 20.81
C GLU A 1025 -24.60 10.42 21.47
N GLY A 1026 -25.89 10.53 21.14
CA GLY A 1026 -26.84 11.40 21.80
C GLY A 1026 -27.72 12.13 20.79
N SER A 1027 -28.25 13.29 21.15
CA SER A 1027 -29.12 14.05 20.23
C SER A 1027 -28.42 15.33 19.82
N ASP A 1028 -27.75 15.25 18.68
CA ASP A 1028 -26.79 16.22 18.20
C ASP A 1028 -27.42 17.22 17.24
N ILE A 1029 -26.81 18.39 17.15
CA ILE A 1029 -27.14 19.42 16.17
C ILE A 1029 -25.89 19.69 15.36
N ILE A 1030 -25.92 19.34 14.08
CA ILE A 1030 -24.81 19.53 13.15
C ILE A 1030 -25.28 20.49 12.06
N THR A 1031 -24.59 21.60 11.90
CA THR A 1031 -24.85 22.58 10.84
C THR A 1031 -23.58 22.91 10.07
N ASP A 1032 -23.75 23.35 8.82
CA ASP A 1032 -22.68 23.97 8.04
C ASP A 1032 -23.16 25.22 7.27
N LEU A 1033 -22.24 26.09 6.85
CA LEU A 1033 -22.55 27.25 5.99
C LEU A 1033 -22.17 27.02 4.52
N GLY A 1034 -21.38 25.99 4.19
CA GLY A 1034 -21.25 25.42 2.85
C GLY A 1034 -19.89 24.82 2.53
N GLY A 1035 -19.90 23.81 1.68
CA GLY A 1035 -18.79 22.87 1.52
C GLY A 1035 -19.15 21.79 0.52
N ASP A 1036 -18.37 20.71 0.48
CA ASP A 1036 -18.88 19.40 0.03
C ASP A 1036 -18.71 18.50 1.27
N ASP A 1037 -19.74 18.41 2.10
CA ASP A 1037 -19.63 18.02 3.51
C ASP A 1037 -20.11 16.60 3.81
N VAL A 1038 -19.61 16.01 4.90
CA VAL A 1038 -20.06 14.69 5.38
C VAL A 1038 -20.47 14.77 6.86
N PRO A 1039 -21.67 15.29 7.17
CA PRO A 1039 -22.22 15.28 8.51
C PRO A 1039 -22.87 13.93 8.85
N LYS A 1040 -22.48 13.37 10.00
CA LYS A 1040 -22.94 12.11 10.56
C LYS A 1040 -23.50 12.34 11.97
N GLY A 1041 -24.79 12.16 12.17
CA GLY A 1041 -25.44 12.29 13.48
C GLY A 1041 -24.93 11.21 14.43
N GLY A 1042 -25.14 9.94 14.04
CA GLY A 1042 -24.75 8.80 14.84
C GLY A 1042 -25.95 8.23 15.60
N PRO A 1043 -25.77 7.61 16.77
CA PRO A 1043 -26.90 7.12 17.53
C PRO A 1043 -27.60 8.21 18.36
N GLY A 1044 -28.87 8.46 18.04
CA GLY A 1044 -29.84 9.13 18.91
C GLY A 1044 -30.92 9.87 18.14
N ASN A 1045 -31.13 11.18 18.32
CA ASN A 1045 -32.14 11.88 17.51
C ASN A 1045 -31.52 13.20 17.06
N ASP A 1046 -31.00 13.18 15.85
CA ASP A 1046 -30.07 14.19 15.39
C ASP A 1046 -30.76 15.18 14.47
N ALA A 1047 -30.24 16.41 14.42
CA ALA A 1047 -30.70 17.45 13.53
C ALA A 1047 -29.53 17.95 12.70
N ILE A 1048 -29.55 17.64 11.41
CA ILE A 1048 -28.48 17.92 10.46
C ILE A 1048 -28.96 18.91 9.40
N ASP A 1049 -28.21 19.99 9.21
CA ASP A 1049 -28.37 20.94 8.11
C ASP A 1049 -27.01 21.17 7.44
N ALA A 1050 -26.76 20.50 6.32
CA ALA A 1050 -25.46 20.54 5.65
C ALA A 1050 -25.20 21.87 4.91
N GLY A 1051 -26.19 22.76 4.82
CA GLY A 1051 -26.02 24.01 4.09
C GLY A 1051 -25.95 23.78 2.57
N PRO A 1052 -25.30 24.68 1.80
CA PRO A 1052 -25.10 24.52 0.37
C PRO A 1052 -23.81 23.74 0.05
N GLY A 1053 -23.95 22.60 -0.62
CA GLY A 1053 -22.80 21.77 -1.04
C GLY A 1053 -23.18 20.54 -1.85
N LEU A 1054 -22.20 19.76 -2.33
CA LEU A 1054 -22.46 18.38 -2.71
C LEU A 1054 -22.23 17.50 -1.48
N ASP A 1055 -23.27 17.36 -0.65
CA ASP A 1055 -23.13 16.80 0.69
C ASP A 1055 -23.56 15.33 0.75
N ILE A 1056 -22.94 14.59 1.68
CA ILE A 1056 -23.34 13.23 2.04
C ILE A 1056 -23.81 13.24 3.51
N LEU A 1057 -25.13 13.27 3.70
CA LEU A 1057 -25.74 13.33 5.02
C LEU A 1057 -26.02 11.93 5.57
N MET A 1058 -25.65 11.69 6.82
CA MET A 1058 -25.91 10.42 7.51
C MET A 1058 -26.62 10.68 8.84
N GLY A 1059 -27.91 10.34 8.92
CA GLY A 1059 -28.70 10.47 10.15
C GLY A 1059 -28.16 9.56 11.24
N GLY A 1060 -28.16 8.25 10.96
CA GLY A 1060 -27.61 7.24 11.86
C GLY A 1060 -28.72 6.38 12.42
N THR A 1061 -28.85 6.27 13.74
CA THR A 1061 -29.97 5.54 14.33
C THR A 1061 -30.84 6.44 15.18
N GLY A 1062 -32.14 6.43 14.96
CA GLY A 1062 -33.16 6.90 15.89
C GLY A 1062 -34.26 7.71 15.23
N LYS A 1063 -34.36 9.02 15.43
CA LYS A 1063 -35.38 9.84 14.76
C LYS A 1063 -34.76 11.15 14.30
N ASP A 1064 -34.25 11.10 13.10
CA ASP A 1064 -33.35 12.13 12.63
C ASP A 1064 -34.08 13.11 11.72
N PHE A 1065 -33.63 14.36 11.77
CA PHE A 1065 -34.02 15.40 10.84
C PHE A 1065 -32.81 15.74 9.99
N THR A 1066 -32.94 15.67 8.67
CA THR A 1066 -31.89 16.06 7.72
C THR A 1066 -32.41 17.10 6.73
N ASN A 1067 -31.57 18.06 6.38
CA ASN A 1067 -31.81 19.07 5.36
C ASN A 1067 -30.59 19.15 4.42
N GLY A 1068 -30.75 18.72 3.17
CA GLY A 1068 -29.70 18.79 2.13
C GLY A 1068 -29.50 20.19 1.52
N GLY A 1069 -30.32 21.18 1.89
CA GLY A 1069 -30.10 22.55 1.42
C GLY A 1069 -30.40 22.75 -0.08
N ALA A 1070 -29.51 23.45 -0.80
CA ALA A 1070 -29.83 24.02 -2.11
C ALA A 1070 -29.26 23.24 -3.32
N ASN A 1071 -28.24 22.42 -3.08
CA ASN A 1071 -27.46 21.73 -4.09
C ASN A 1071 -27.83 20.24 -4.12
N ALA A 1072 -27.13 19.42 -4.92
CA ALA A 1072 -27.46 18.00 -5.09
C ALA A 1072 -26.73 17.17 -4.04
N ASN A 1073 -27.46 16.36 -3.29
CA ASN A 1073 -26.91 15.62 -2.15
C ASN A 1073 -27.28 14.14 -2.17
N GLU A 1074 -26.56 13.39 -1.35
CA GLU A 1074 -26.94 12.04 -0.96
C GLU A 1074 -27.29 12.04 0.52
N THR A 1075 -28.45 11.47 0.88
CA THR A 1075 -28.90 11.37 2.27
C THR A 1075 -29.21 9.93 2.63
N PHE A 1076 -28.53 9.44 3.66
CA PHE A 1076 -28.80 8.16 4.29
C PHE A 1076 -29.40 8.44 5.67
N ALA A 1077 -30.72 8.28 5.81
CA ALA A 1077 -31.39 8.54 7.08
C ALA A 1077 -30.99 7.52 8.14
N GLY A 1078 -30.82 6.26 7.73
CA GLY A 1078 -30.41 5.17 8.59
C GLY A 1078 -31.60 4.48 9.29
N ALA A 1079 -31.40 3.96 10.48
CA ALA A 1079 -32.45 3.19 11.16
C ALA A 1079 -33.30 4.07 12.06
N GLY A 1080 -34.56 4.33 11.71
CA GLY A 1080 -35.35 5.27 12.48
C GLY A 1080 -36.75 5.55 11.95
N ASP A 1081 -37.48 6.46 12.61
CA ASP A 1081 -38.61 7.11 11.93
C ASP A 1081 -38.14 8.52 11.58
N ASP A 1082 -37.63 8.72 10.37
CA ASP A 1082 -36.85 9.92 10.04
C ASP A 1082 -37.64 10.95 9.21
N PHE A 1083 -37.20 12.20 9.24
CA PHE A 1083 -37.69 13.28 8.39
C PHE A 1083 -36.55 13.82 7.53
N VAL A 1084 -36.60 13.53 6.23
CA VAL A 1084 -35.61 13.94 5.25
C VAL A 1084 -36.18 15.05 4.39
N TYR A 1085 -35.63 16.25 4.51
CA TYR A 1085 -35.85 17.33 3.56
C TYR A 1085 -34.74 17.28 2.51
N LEU A 1086 -35.07 16.82 1.30
CA LEU A 1086 -34.09 16.53 0.26
C LEU A 1086 -33.32 17.77 -0.19
N GLY A 1087 -34.00 18.90 -0.27
CA GLY A 1087 -33.45 20.15 -0.79
C GLY A 1087 -34.13 20.58 -2.08
N GLN A 1088 -33.40 21.34 -2.91
CA GLN A 1088 -33.95 22.01 -4.10
C GLN A 1088 -33.43 21.44 -5.43
N SER A 1089 -32.62 20.38 -5.42
CA SER A 1089 -31.83 19.93 -6.57
C SER A 1089 -32.16 18.47 -6.96
N LEU A 1090 -31.20 17.81 -7.64
CA LEU A 1090 -31.25 16.38 -7.96
C LEU A 1090 -30.66 15.59 -6.79
N ASP A 1091 -31.49 15.36 -5.78
CA ASP A 1091 -31.10 14.67 -4.54
C ASP A 1091 -31.42 13.17 -4.60
N SER A 1092 -30.60 12.38 -3.91
CA SER A 1092 -30.88 10.96 -3.63
C SER A 1092 -31.05 10.78 -2.13
N ALA A 1093 -32.18 10.21 -1.69
CA ALA A 1093 -32.33 9.78 -0.30
C ALA A 1093 -32.64 8.30 -0.18
N PHE A 1094 -32.17 7.77 0.93
CA PHE A 1094 -32.37 6.42 1.40
C PHE A 1094 -32.88 6.50 2.84
N GLY A 1095 -34.20 6.37 3.04
CA GLY A 1095 -34.80 6.28 4.38
C GLY A 1095 -34.43 5.01 5.15
N ASP A 1096 -33.89 3.99 4.47
CA ASP A 1096 -33.51 2.70 5.04
C ASP A 1096 -34.60 2.01 5.88
N SER A 1097 -34.43 1.85 7.19
CA SER A 1097 -35.30 1.02 8.02
C SER A 1097 -36.15 1.83 8.98
N GLY A 1098 -37.46 1.87 8.71
CA GLY A 1098 -38.49 2.35 9.63
C GLY A 1098 -39.62 3.05 8.88
N ASN A 1099 -40.18 4.14 9.42
CA ASN A 1099 -41.24 4.90 8.73
C ASN A 1099 -40.80 6.33 8.45
N ASP A 1100 -40.22 6.51 7.27
CA ASP A 1100 -39.54 7.75 6.91
C ASP A 1100 -40.45 8.67 6.09
N TRP A 1101 -40.28 9.97 6.31
CA TRP A 1101 -40.91 11.01 5.52
C TRP A 1101 -39.85 11.75 4.71
N GLU A 1102 -39.89 11.57 3.39
CA GLU A 1102 -39.01 12.26 2.44
C GLU A 1102 -39.83 13.32 1.67
N GLU A 1103 -39.43 14.60 1.73
CA GLU A 1103 -40.09 15.74 1.05
C GLU A 1103 -39.20 16.45 0.03
#